data_AF-A0A3B4Y816-F1
#
_entry.id   AF-A0A3B4Y816-F1
#
_cell.length_a   1.000
_cell.length_b   1.000
_cell.length_c   1.000
_cell.angle_alpha   90.00
_cell.angle_beta   90.00
_cell.angle_gamma   90.00
#
_symmetry.space_group_name_H-M   'P 1'
#
loop_
_entity.id
_entity.type
_entity.pdbx_description
1 polymer ?
#
loop_
_entity_poly.entity_id
_entity_poly.type
_entity_poly.pdbx_seq_one_letter_code
_entity_poly.pdbx_strand_id
1 'polypeptide(L)'
;MITTVPCIPELTDVEIDCLTNSAWVIYKESAGAEDYIAIVTDRMGDIQMFDCNTTSEGICALPQLKCSENLTFTIKASDQQCPSPPSNAVTTEMAPCPPEDVENSVDCENATVSVTWSAVPGAVMYTATLEELNGDTTCCTTSDTSCNITDLPCGQSYILHVTAEGRTCNSSQSEGDVTRTVPCTPQNLNASLSCSDNVASMSWDKSNGGQLYRVRAVTADGHEDECVSPENQCDLTGLRCGQYYTATVTAEDIDCESKPSDSVMIKTVPCTPANASTEVDCELNSLIVSWSESSGADSYIATVQDSNSHTTTCQGTIEGSCNVTGLGCGLIYHVYVVSSDGYCDSPPNPVIDTTSVPCEPRHIKAVFDCYANTALVTWYPSDGALLYVMRANNITCETNTTSCELELSCGQSYSVSVEAVGQTCSSIAYMTGQLITAPCVPEHINTQYSLTIGQVLWDMAAGADFYTVEGETEQGRRVSCMTNDTYCALYNLDCGQLYNISVTANNHVCQGISESTETAMIATEPCPPNNVETSLRCQDDTGTVSWETSVGAVAYEARLAGRDGHSLSCYSNDTFCDVEGLHCGITYYTKVIAIGETLNSSASATVVLVSAPCAVANVTANLDCDNNTAEISWSSANGAESYAVTAVAADGDRASCETDENRCDLMELQCGQTYSISLTSISDQCEIETLTNVTFSTRPCKPLRVGVDLQCGTSTANLYWEEKEGVELYLATATCSMGKTLQCNSTNSTCQFSNLNCGETYEFTVTAYSNMCYSEASSTVEIQ
;
A
#
# COMPACT_ATOMS: atom_id res chain seq x y z
N MET A 1 122.00 115.76 -14.74
CA MET A 1 121.56 115.40 -16.11
C MET A 1 120.06 115.27 -16.05
N ILE A 2 119.33 115.87 -17.00
CA ILE A 2 117.89 115.66 -17.16
C ILE A 2 117.75 114.50 -18.15
N THR A 3 117.15 113.40 -17.72
CA THR A 3 116.80 112.27 -18.59
C THR A 3 115.55 112.62 -19.41
N THR A 4 115.55 112.26 -20.69
CA THR A 4 114.40 112.43 -21.59
C THR A 4 113.56 111.16 -21.62
N VAL A 5 112.27 111.27 -21.95
CA VAL A 5 111.32 110.16 -22.03
C VAL A 5 111.80 108.99 -22.93
N PRO A 6 111.36 107.74 -22.65
CA PRO A 6 111.76 106.55 -23.41
C PRO A 6 111.36 106.60 -24.89
N CYS A 7 112.10 105.90 -25.75
CA CYS A 7 111.75 105.73 -27.15
C CYS A 7 110.45 104.92 -27.33
N ILE A 8 109.72 105.17 -28.44
CA ILE A 8 108.51 104.43 -28.78
C ILE A 8 108.88 102.96 -29.07
N PRO A 9 108.25 101.97 -28.40
CA PRO A 9 108.48 100.57 -28.69
C PRO A 9 107.90 100.12 -30.03
N GLU A 10 108.55 99.13 -30.64
CA GLU A 10 108.07 98.47 -31.86
C GLU A 10 107.49 97.10 -31.50
N LEU A 11 106.21 96.89 -31.85
CA LEU A 11 105.52 95.62 -31.66
C LEU A 11 105.74 94.74 -32.89
N THR A 12 106.38 93.58 -32.70
CA THR A 12 106.76 92.69 -33.82
C THR A 12 105.68 91.66 -34.15
N ASP A 13 105.08 91.02 -33.15
CA ASP A 13 104.06 89.99 -33.37
C ASP A 13 103.18 89.75 -32.15
N VAL A 14 102.04 89.08 -32.34
CA VAL A 14 101.14 88.60 -31.28
C VAL A 14 100.73 87.16 -31.59
N GLU A 15 101.17 86.21 -30.76
CA GLU A 15 100.77 84.80 -30.85
C GLU A 15 99.61 84.52 -29.89
N ILE A 16 98.56 83.80 -30.34
CA ILE A 16 97.41 83.44 -29.49
C ILE A 16 97.52 81.98 -29.08
N ASP A 17 97.29 81.70 -27.79
CA ASP A 17 96.95 80.38 -27.28
C ASP A 17 95.43 80.22 -27.19
N CYS A 18 94.91 79.43 -28.12
CA CYS A 18 93.48 79.23 -28.30
C CYS A 18 92.84 78.31 -27.26
N LEU A 19 93.61 77.47 -26.56
CA LEU A 19 93.06 76.59 -25.52
C LEU A 19 92.76 77.35 -24.22
N THR A 20 93.54 78.40 -23.94
CA THR A 20 93.48 79.16 -22.69
C THR A 20 92.93 80.58 -22.88
N ASN A 21 92.57 80.97 -24.11
CA ASN A 21 92.25 82.35 -24.48
C ASN A 21 93.29 83.34 -23.94
N SER A 22 94.58 83.03 -24.15
CA SER A 22 95.70 83.90 -23.78
C SER A 22 96.50 84.30 -25.01
N ALA A 23 97.31 85.36 -24.92
CA ALA A 23 98.19 85.78 -26.03
C ALA A 23 99.58 86.17 -25.53
N TRP A 24 100.60 85.98 -26.36
CA TRP A 24 101.95 86.44 -26.13
C TRP A 24 102.27 87.59 -27.09
N VAL A 25 102.57 88.75 -26.53
CA VAL A 25 102.91 89.96 -27.27
C VAL A 25 104.43 90.09 -27.34
N ILE A 26 104.97 90.16 -28.55
CA ILE A 26 106.42 90.18 -28.82
C ILE A 26 106.81 91.59 -29.30
N TYR A 27 107.83 92.18 -28.68
CA TYR A 27 108.25 93.56 -28.91
C TYR A 27 109.77 93.74 -28.80
N LYS A 28 110.30 94.82 -29.39
CA LYS A 28 111.72 95.17 -29.28
C LYS A 28 111.99 96.11 -28.12
N GLU A 29 113.10 95.87 -27.42
CA GLU A 29 113.59 96.76 -26.36
C GLU A 29 113.85 98.18 -26.90
N SER A 30 113.51 99.17 -26.08
CA SER A 30 113.48 100.60 -26.41
C SER A 30 114.44 101.34 -25.50
N ALA A 31 115.28 102.20 -26.07
CA ALA A 31 116.27 102.93 -25.29
C ALA A 31 115.59 103.84 -24.25
N GLY A 32 116.02 103.71 -22.99
CA GLY A 32 115.50 104.49 -21.86
C GLY A 32 114.27 103.91 -21.16
N ALA A 33 113.79 102.73 -21.55
CA ALA A 33 112.67 102.05 -20.89
C ALA A 33 113.15 101.23 -19.68
N GLU A 34 112.41 101.32 -18.56
CA GLU A 34 112.57 100.41 -17.40
C GLU A 34 111.44 99.36 -17.37
N ASP A 35 110.23 99.72 -17.79
CA ASP A 35 109.06 98.83 -17.81
C ASP A 35 108.28 98.95 -19.12
N TYR A 36 107.49 97.91 -19.42
CA TYR A 36 106.56 97.89 -20.55
C TYR A 36 105.14 97.60 -20.09
N ILE A 37 104.16 98.25 -20.74
CA ILE A 37 102.74 98.03 -20.49
C ILE A 37 102.10 97.64 -21.82
N ALA A 38 101.61 96.40 -21.90
CA ALA A 38 100.80 95.94 -23.02
C ALA A 38 99.35 96.41 -22.81
N ILE A 39 98.76 96.93 -23.88
CA ILE A 39 97.44 97.53 -23.90
C ILE A 39 96.63 96.81 -24.97
N VAL A 40 95.60 96.09 -24.53
CA VAL A 40 94.66 95.38 -25.40
C VAL A 40 93.39 96.21 -25.46
N THR A 41 92.96 96.56 -26.67
CA THR A 41 91.73 97.32 -26.91
C THR A 41 90.76 96.46 -27.68
N ASP A 42 89.53 96.31 -27.18
CA ASP A 42 88.49 95.62 -27.93
C ASP A 42 87.82 96.56 -28.97
N ARG A 43 86.93 95.99 -29.78
CA ARG A 43 86.16 96.72 -30.81
C ARG A 43 85.22 97.81 -30.24
N MET A 44 84.84 97.72 -28.97
CA MET A 44 84.02 98.72 -28.28
C MET A 44 84.88 99.84 -27.67
N GLY A 45 86.21 99.69 -27.69
CA GLY A 45 87.15 100.65 -27.14
C GLY A 45 87.45 100.42 -25.67
N ASP A 46 87.03 99.28 -25.08
CA ASP A 46 87.44 98.91 -23.73
C ASP A 46 88.92 98.51 -23.75
N ILE A 47 89.65 99.02 -22.77
CA ILE A 47 91.10 98.86 -22.69
C ILE A 47 91.45 98.00 -21.50
N GLN A 48 92.12 96.87 -21.74
CA GLN A 48 92.82 96.08 -20.72
C GLN A 48 94.32 96.38 -20.76
N MET A 49 94.92 96.61 -19.60
CA MET A 49 96.35 96.89 -19.46
C MET A 49 97.02 95.77 -18.68
N PHE A 50 98.18 95.32 -19.15
CA PHE A 50 98.98 94.27 -18.55
C PHE A 50 100.41 94.77 -18.36
N ASP A 51 100.91 94.68 -17.14
CA ASP A 51 102.27 95.08 -16.79
C ASP A 51 103.26 93.97 -17.20
N CYS A 52 104.17 94.30 -18.11
CA CYS A 52 105.18 93.42 -18.66
C CYS A 52 106.51 93.68 -17.96
N ASN A 53 106.64 93.14 -16.74
CA ASN A 53 107.82 93.31 -15.89
C ASN A 53 109.01 92.52 -16.51
N THR A 54 110.02 93.21 -17.02
CA THR A 54 110.95 92.66 -18.02
C THR A 54 111.82 91.50 -17.51
N THR A 55 111.58 90.29 -18.06
CA THR A 55 112.60 89.28 -18.32
C THR A 55 113.20 89.53 -19.70
N SER A 56 114.52 89.47 -19.84
CA SER A 56 115.37 90.00 -20.93
C SER A 56 115.17 89.40 -22.36
N GLU A 57 113.93 89.17 -22.80
CA GLU A 57 113.64 88.54 -24.10
C GLU A 57 112.48 89.20 -24.89
N GLY A 58 111.99 90.38 -24.50
CA GLY A 58 111.04 91.14 -25.34
C GLY A 58 109.69 90.44 -25.62
N ILE A 59 109.20 89.62 -24.68
CA ILE A 59 107.91 88.90 -24.79
C ILE A 59 107.09 89.16 -23.52
N CYS A 60 105.77 89.36 -23.67
CA CYS A 60 104.83 89.55 -22.58
C CYS A 60 103.59 88.65 -22.72
N ALA A 61 103.29 87.86 -21.69
CA ALA A 61 102.12 86.98 -21.66
C ALA A 61 100.87 87.72 -21.14
N LEU A 62 99.76 87.57 -21.85
CA LEU A 62 98.46 88.17 -21.58
C LEU A 62 97.42 87.06 -21.32
N PRO A 63 97.19 86.70 -20.06
CA PRO A 63 96.17 85.72 -19.71
C PRO A 63 94.75 86.32 -19.74
N GLN A 64 93.74 85.48 -19.98
CA GLN A 64 92.31 85.78 -19.84
C GLN A 64 91.77 86.90 -20.75
N LEU A 65 91.89 86.68 -22.06
CA LEU A 65 91.29 87.54 -23.07
C LEU A 65 89.85 87.11 -23.39
N LYS A 66 89.00 88.04 -23.81
CA LYS A 66 87.61 87.74 -24.23
C LYS A 66 87.62 86.89 -25.52
N CYS A 67 86.86 85.79 -25.54
CA CYS A 67 86.66 84.95 -26.73
C CYS A 67 85.70 85.60 -27.74
N SER A 68 85.71 85.14 -29.00
CA SER A 68 84.83 85.63 -30.08
C SER A 68 84.92 87.15 -30.38
N GLU A 69 86.05 87.78 -30.07
CA GLU A 69 86.29 89.20 -30.35
C GLU A 69 87.60 89.43 -31.12
N ASN A 70 87.63 90.54 -31.87
CA ASN A 70 88.85 91.06 -32.49
C ASN A 70 89.51 92.03 -31.52
N LEU A 71 90.69 91.67 -31.03
CA LEU A 71 91.44 92.45 -30.06
C LEU A 71 92.63 93.14 -30.72
N THR A 72 92.83 94.42 -30.40
CA THR A 72 93.94 95.25 -30.91
C THR A 72 94.98 95.46 -29.82
N PHE A 73 96.20 95.01 -30.07
CA PHE A 73 97.32 95.03 -29.13
C PHE A 73 98.26 96.19 -29.46
N THR A 74 98.63 96.96 -28.45
CA THR A 74 99.67 98.00 -28.49
C THR A 74 100.54 97.92 -27.25
N ILE A 75 101.77 98.41 -27.29
CA ILE A 75 102.67 98.43 -26.14
C ILE A 75 103.21 99.84 -25.90
N LYS A 76 103.41 100.20 -24.63
CA LYS A 76 104.08 101.44 -24.20
C LYS A 76 105.31 101.12 -23.39
N ALA A 77 106.38 101.89 -23.59
CA ALA A 77 107.57 101.86 -22.76
C ALA A 77 107.45 102.93 -21.67
N SER A 78 107.90 102.67 -20.45
CA SER A 78 107.88 103.65 -19.34
C SER A 78 109.22 103.70 -18.62
N ASP A 79 109.61 104.90 -18.17
CA ASP A 79 110.61 105.07 -17.11
C ASP A 79 109.92 105.41 -15.77
N GLN A 80 110.68 105.61 -14.69
CA GLN A 80 110.12 105.91 -13.35
C GLN A 80 109.33 107.23 -13.27
N GLN A 81 109.37 108.09 -14.30
CA GLN A 81 108.79 109.44 -14.26
C GLN A 81 107.81 109.72 -15.41
N CYS A 82 107.86 109.06 -16.58
CA CYS A 82 106.98 109.30 -17.75
C CYS A 82 106.86 108.09 -18.73
N PRO A 83 105.66 107.79 -19.28
CA PRO A 83 105.47 106.80 -20.35
C PRO A 83 105.64 107.36 -21.77
N SER A 84 106.00 106.49 -22.71
CA SER A 84 106.09 106.76 -24.16
C SER A 84 104.70 106.77 -24.83
N PRO A 85 104.58 107.36 -26.04
CA PRO A 85 103.48 107.06 -26.95
C PRO A 85 103.37 105.54 -27.25
N PRO A 86 102.16 105.04 -27.59
CA PRO A 86 101.95 103.62 -27.92
C PRO A 86 102.64 103.22 -29.24
N SER A 87 102.98 101.93 -29.35
CA SER A 87 103.53 101.29 -30.55
C SER A 87 102.57 101.26 -31.74
N ASN A 88 103.01 100.64 -32.85
CA ASN A 88 102.09 100.13 -33.87
C ASN A 88 101.08 99.15 -33.25
N ALA A 89 99.88 99.13 -33.80
CA ALA A 89 98.79 98.27 -33.37
C ALA A 89 98.73 96.99 -34.22
N VAL A 90 98.57 95.83 -33.57
CA VAL A 90 98.33 94.54 -34.22
C VAL A 90 96.95 94.05 -33.80
N THR A 91 96.07 93.74 -34.76
CA THR A 91 94.73 93.21 -34.47
C THR A 91 94.67 91.74 -34.83
N THR A 92 94.18 90.91 -33.91
CA THR A 92 94.04 89.47 -34.13
C THR A 92 92.68 88.97 -33.61
N GLU A 93 92.17 87.91 -34.23
CA GLU A 93 90.87 87.29 -33.94
C GLU A 93 91.06 86.17 -32.91
N MET A 94 90.38 86.29 -31.77
CA MET A 94 90.42 85.27 -30.70
C MET A 94 89.61 84.03 -31.08
N ALA A 95 89.88 82.90 -30.40
CA ALA A 95 89.09 81.67 -30.60
C ALA A 95 87.59 81.91 -30.32
N PRO A 96 86.68 81.20 -31.02
CA PRO A 96 85.26 81.25 -30.71
C PRO A 96 84.99 80.80 -29.28
N CYS A 97 83.96 81.36 -28.64
CA CYS A 97 83.51 80.88 -27.34
C CYS A 97 82.91 79.45 -27.43
N PRO A 98 82.92 78.65 -26.34
CA PRO A 98 82.19 77.39 -26.31
C PRO A 98 80.70 77.64 -26.62
N PRO A 99 80.05 76.80 -27.45
CA PRO A 99 78.60 76.89 -27.69
C PRO A 99 77.80 76.76 -26.40
N GLU A 100 76.83 77.66 -26.21
CA GLU A 100 75.87 77.64 -25.08
C GLU A 100 74.48 77.17 -25.57
N ASP A 101 73.58 76.89 -24.62
CA ASP A 101 72.21 76.40 -24.86
C ASP A 101 72.16 75.13 -25.74
N VAL A 102 73.03 74.16 -25.43
CA VAL A 102 72.99 72.86 -26.10
C VAL A 102 71.75 72.10 -25.62
N GLU A 103 70.84 71.85 -26.54
CA GLU A 103 69.63 71.05 -26.33
C GLU A 103 69.65 69.83 -27.25
N ASN A 104 69.18 68.69 -26.73
CA ASN A 104 69.04 67.46 -27.50
C ASN A 104 67.58 67.00 -27.54
N SER A 105 67.18 66.37 -28.64
CA SER A 105 65.87 65.74 -28.81
C SER A 105 66.01 64.44 -29.61
N VAL A 106 65.26 63.42 -29.22
CA VAL A 106 65.31 62.10 -29.87
C VAL A 106 64.05 61.91 -30.71
N ASP A 107 64.23 61.68 -32.01
CA ASP A 107 63.14 61.24 -32.89
C ASP A 107 62.98 59.72 -32.74
N CYS A 108 61.93 59.31 -32.02
CA CYS A 108 61.68 57.92 -31.69
C CYS A 108 61.30 57.05 -32.90
N GLU A 109 60.77 57.62 -33.99
CA GLU A 109 60.38 56.85 -35.18
C GLU A 109 61.60 56.46 -36.03
N ASN A 110 62.54 57.40 -36.15
CA ASN A 110 63.73 57.27 -37.00
C ASN A 110 65.02 56.97 -36.22
N ALA A 111 64.94 56.81 -34.89
CA ALA A 111 66.07 56.58 -33.99
C ALA A 111 67.22 57.60 -34.19
N THR A 112 66.85 58.87 -34.41
CA THR A 112 67.79 59.96 -34.74
C THR A 112 67.88 60.94 -33.57
N VAL A 113 69.09 61.28 -33.15
CA VAL A 113 69.32 62.30 -32.11
C VAL A 113 69.57 63.64 -32.81
N SER A 114 68.69 64.61 -32.57
CA SER A 114 68.77 65.97 -33.10
C SER A 114 69.30 66.90 -32.01
N VAL A 115 70.38 67.62 -32.32
CA VAL A 115 71.08 68.51 -31.39
C VAL A 115 71.02 69.93 -31.90
N THR A 116 70.74 70.89 -31.02
CA THR A 116 70.66 72.33 -31.33
C THR A 116 71.46 73.16 -30.33
N TRP A 117 72.02 74.30 -30.75
CA TRP A 117 72.79 75.21 -29.89
C TRP A 117 72.67 76.68 -30.33
N SER A 118 73.14 77.61 -29.50
CA SER A 118 73.17 79.05 -29.82
C SER A 118 74.32 79.43 -30.78
N ALA A 119 74.07 80.38 -31.70
CA ALA A 119 75.06 80.81 -32.70
C ALA A 119 76.24 81.57 -32.06
N VAL A 120 77.46 81.07 -32.26
CA VAL A 120 78.72 81.66 -31.76
C VAL A 120 79.36 82.59 -32.81
N PRO A 121 79.60 83.88 -32.50
CA PRO A 121 80.34 84.78 -33.38
C PRO A 121 81.78 84.30 -33.62
N GLY A 122 82.21 84.27 -34.88
CA GLY A 122 83.56 83.81 -35.27
C GLY A 122 83.66 82.31 -35.59
N ALA A 123 82.60 81.53 -35.32
CA ALA A 123 82.52 80.13 -35.72
C ALA A 123 82.18 80.00 -37.22
N VAL A 124 82.90 79.12 -37.93
CA VAL A 124 82.69 78.76 -39.33
C VAL A 124 81.93 77.45 -39.44
N MET A 125 82.20 76.52 -38.52
CA MET A 125 81.58 75.21 -38.46
C MET A 125 81.40 74.80 -37.00
N TYR A 126 80.48 73.90 -36.73
CA TYR A 126 80.29 73.27 -35.44
C TYR A 126 80.42 71.76 -35.60
N THR A 127 81.04 71.13 -34.62
CA THR A 127 81.13 69.67 -34.49
C THR A 127 80.41 69.25 -33.22
N ALA A 128 79.30 68.53 -33.36
CA ALA A 128 78.64 67.86 -32.24
C ALA A 128 79.19 66.43 -32.14
N THR A 129 79.66 66.03 -30.95
CA THR A 129 80.28 64.75 -30.67
C THR A 129 79.53 64.03 -29.57
N LEU A 130 79.03 62.83 -29.85
CA LEU A 130 78.46 61.89 -28.87
C LEU A 130 79.55 60.93 -28.43
N GLU A 131 79.87 60.91 -27.15
CA GLU A 131 80.88 60.03 -26.54
C GLU A 131 80.21 58.92 -25.72
N GLU A 132 80.57 57.66 -26.00
CA GLU A 132 80.20 56.51 -25.17
C GLU A 132 81.12 56.35 -23.96
N LEU A 133 80.63 55.65 -22.93
CA LEU A 133 81.43 55.24 -21.77
C LEU A 133 82.69 54.42 -22.11
N ASN A 134 82.74 53.81 -23.30
CA ASN A 134 83.87 53.01 -23.78
C ASN A 134 84.91 53.83 -24.58
N GLY A 135 84.66 55.13 -24.81
CA GLY A 135 85.54 56.04 -25.56
C GLY A 135 85.33 56.06 -27.07
N ASP A 136 84.32 55.35 -27.59
CA ASP A 136 83.90 55.48 -28.98
C ASP A 136 83.09 56.77 -29.16
N THR A 137 83.44 57.56 -30.17
CA THR A 137 82.81 58.87 -30.43
C THR A 137 82.18 58.91 -31.81
N THR A 138 80.91 59.30 -31.88
CA THR A 138 80.21 59.58 -33.14
C THR A 138 80.03 61.08 -33.29
N CYS A 139 80.45 61.65 -34.42
CA CYS A 139 80.49 63.09 -34.61
C CYS A 139 79.68 63.53 -35.83
N CYS A 140 79.09 64.71 -35.77
CA CYS A 140 78.46 65.34 -36.91
C CYS A 140 78.90 66.81 -37.03
N THR A 141 79.17 67.23 -38.26
CA THR A 141 79.71 68.56 -38.57
C THR A 141 78.72 69.35 -39.42
N THR A 142 78.41 70.58 -39.02
CA THR A 142 77.44 71.44 -39.70
C THR A 142 77.88 72.91 -39.66
N SER A 143 77.47 73.71 -40.64
CA SER A 143 77.61 75.17 -40.58
C SER A 143 76.43 75.86 -39.89
N ASP A 144 75.32 75.13 -39.70
CA ASP A 144 74.12 75.63 -39.03
C ASP A 144 74.20 75.42 -37.52
N THR A 145 73.22 75.94 -36.77
CA THR A 145 73.12 75.78 -35.31
C THR A 145 72.45 74.47 -34.86
N SER A 146 72.36 73.49 -35.76
CA SER A 146 71.69 72.21 -35.49
C SER A 146 72.28 71.07 -36.30
N CYS A 147 72.32 69.88 -35.73
CA CYS A 147 72.82 68.68 -36.38
C CYS A 147 72.10 67.40 -35.93
N ASN A 148 71.88 66.49 -36.89
CA ASN A 148 71.20 65.22 -36.64
C ASN A 148 72.19 64.06 -36.75
N ILE A 149 72.20 63.18 -35.76
CA ILE A 149 73.06 62.01 -35.68
C ILE A 149 72.20 60.76 -35.84
N THR A 150 72.44 60.01 -36.92
CA THR A 150 71.72 58.77 -37.28
C THR A 150 72.59 57.54 -36.98
N ASP A 151 71.99 56.35 -37.17
CA ASP A 151 72.68 55.05 -37.09
C ASP A 151 73.28 54.70 -35.72
N LEU A 152 72.67 55.22 -34.64
CA LEU A 152 73.08 54.90 -33.28
C LEU A 152 72.46 53.56 -32.80
N PRO A 153 73.20 52.73 -32.06
CA PRO A 153 72.66 51.53 -31.43
C PRO A 153 71.58 51.86 -30.40
N CYS A 154 70.57 50.98 -30.29
CA CYS A 154 69.44 51.17 -29.38
C CYS A 154 69.85 51.01 -27.90
N GLY A 155 69.14 51.72 -27.02
CA GLY A 155 69.27 51.62 -25.56
C GLY A 155 70.62 52.03 -24.97
N GLN A 156 71.41 52.84 -25.69
CA GLN A 156 72.70 53.35 -25.23
C GLN A 156 72.57 54.78 -24.69
N SER A 157 73.47 55.14 -23.77
CA SER A 157 73.58 56.49 -23.20
C SER A 157 74.87 57.14 -23.66
N TYR A 158 74.77 58.39 -24.13
CA TYR A 158 75.88 59.16 -24.67
C TYR A 158 76.02 60.48 -23.91
N ILE A 159 77.26 60.99 -23.83
CA ILE A 159 77.56 62.35 -23.40
C ILE A 159 77.80 63.19 -24.65
N LEU A 160 77.01 64.24 -24.82
CA LEU A 160 77.03 65.14 -25.96
C LEU A 160 77.87 66.38 -25.66
N HIS A 161 78.83 66.66 -26.54
CA HIS A 161 79.60 67.90 -26.54
C HIS A 161 79.51 68.60 -27.90
N VAL A 162 79.50 69.93 -27.92
CA VAL A 162 79.56 70.71 -29.16
C VAL A 162 80.80 71.58 -29.13
N THR A 163 81.56 71.56 -30.22
CA THR A 163 82.76 72.38 -30.41
C THR A 163 82.58 73.27 -31.64
N ALA A 164 82.71 74.59 -31.48
CA ALA A 164 82.78 75.53 -32.59
C ALA A 164 84.20 75.59 -33.18
N GLU A 165 84.32 75.51 -34.50
CA GLU A 165 85.54 75.66 -35.28
C GLU A 165 85.59 77.07 -35.89
N GLY A 166 86.58 77.87 -35.49
CA GLY A 166 86.85 79.18 -36.05
C GLY A 166 87.85 79.12 -37.21
N ARG A 167 88.17 80.27 -37.81
CA ARG A 167 89.13 80.35 -38.93
C ARG A 167 90.57 80.03 -38.52
N THR A 168 90.92 80.36 -37.29
CA THR A 168 92.28 80.24 -36.76
C THR A 168 92.37 79.07 -35.77
N CYS A 169 91.32 78.85 -34.98
CA CYS A 169 91.31 77.92 -33.86
C CYS A 169 89.90 77.42 -33.53
N ASN A 170 89.83 76.27 -32.83
CA ASN A 170 88.61 75.71 -32.27
C ASN A 170 88.36 76.24 -30.85
N SER A 171 87.09 76.36 -30.50
CA SER A 171 86.64 76.57 -29.11
C SER A 171 86.93 75.35 -28.24
N SER A 172 86.82 75.49 -26.92
CA SER A 172 86.70 74.35 -26.01
C SER A 172 85.31 73.71 -26.11
N GLN A 173 85.18 72.47 -25.64
CA GLN A 173 83.90 71.74 -25.62
C GLN A 173 82.84 72.47 -24.77
N SER A 174 81.58 72.38 -25.17
CA SER A 174 80.43 72.81 -24.36
C SER A 174 80.30 71.98 -23.08
N GLU A 175 79.47 72.46 -22.14
CA GLU A 175 78.97 71.65 -21.04
C GLU A 175 78.34 70.36 -21.60
N GLY A 176 78.64 69.22 -20.96
CA GLY A 176 78.20 67.92 -21.43
C GLY A 176 76.73 67.68 -21.12
N ASP A 177 75.95 67.33 -22.14
CA ASP A 177 74.54 66.96 -21.98
C ASP A 177 74.35 65.45 -22.16
N VAL A 178 73.45 64.82 -21.39
CA VAL A 178 73.25 63.37 -21.42
C VAL A 178 72.02 63.04 -22.24
N THR A 179 72.20 62.24 -23.29
CA THR A 179 71.11 61.78 -24.16
C THR A 179 71.09 60.25 -24.28
N ARG A 180 69.91 59.68 -24.52
CA ARG A 180 69.71 58.24 -24.64
C ARG A 180 69.05 57.91 -25.97
N THR A 181 69.49 56.82 -26.59
CA THR A 181 68.84 56.33 -27.82
C THR A 181 67.57 55.56 -27.49
N VAL A 182 66.70 55.40 -28.50
CA VAL A 182 65.45 54.63 -28.39
C VAL A 182 65.71 53.24 -27.79
N PRO A 183 64.88 52.76 -26.85
CA PRO A 183 65.03 51.42 -26.26
C PRO A 183 65.09 50.31 -27.31
N CYS A 184 65.84 49.25 -27.01
CA CYS A 184 65.88 48.09 -27.90
C CYS A 184 64.55 47.33 -27.88
N THR A 185 64.16 46.81 -29.05
CA THR A 185 63.00 45.91 -29.19
C THR A 185 63.22 44.64 -28.35
N PRO A 186 62.30 44.27 -27.45
CA PRO A 186 62.41 43.04 -26.67
C PRO A 186 62.41 41.79 -27.57
N GLN A 187 63.08 40.73 -27.13
CA GLN A 187 63.19 39.45 -27.84
C GLN A 187 62.63 38.29 -27.00
N ASN A 188 62.39 37.14 -27.66
CA ASN A 188 61.92 35.90 -27.03
C ASN A 188 60.63 36.06 -26.22
N LEU A 189 59.64 36.78 -26.80
CA LEU A 189 58.31 36.86 -26.21
C LEU A 189 57.68 35.46 -26.17
N ASN A 190 57.33 35.03 -24.95
CA ASN A 190 56.69 33.75 -24.68
C ASN A 190 55.41 33.97 -23.89
N ALA A 191 54.40 33.15 -24.17
CA ALA A 191 53.10 33.21 -23.54
C ALA A 191 52.74 31.84 -22.95
N SER A 192 52.30 31.83 -21.69
CA SER A 192 51.76 30.66 -21.02
C SER A 192 50.38 30.97 -20.45
N LEU A 193 49.36 30.20 -20.86
CA LEU A 193 48.00 30.37 -20.35
C LEU A 193 47.77 29.52 -19.10
N SER A 194 47.21 30.13 -18.06
CA SER A 194 46.64 29.46 -16.90
C SER A 194 45.16 29.14 -17.15
N CYS A 195 44.82 27.85 -17.22
CA CYS A 195 43.46 27.41 -17.53
C CYS A 195 42.45 27.75 -16.42
N SER A 196 42.88 27.88 -15.16
CA SER A 196 41.96 28.04 -14.01
C SER A 196 41.26 29.40 -13.96
N ASP A 197 41.92 30.43 -14.46
CA ASP A 197 41.52 31.84 -14.36
C ASP A 197 41.56 32.56 -15.70
N ASN A 198 41.88 31.85 -16.80
CA ASN A 198 42.01 32.40 -18.15
C ASN A 198 43.02 33.56 -18.24
N VAL A 199 44.07 33.51 -17.42
CA VAL A 199 45.13 34.51 -17.38
C VAL A 199 46.29 34.05 -18.27
N ALA A 200 46.75 34.92 -19.17
CA ALA A 200 47.95 34.65 -19.95
C ALA A 200 49.15 35.37 -19.34
N SER A 201 50.10 34.59 -18.83
CA SER A 201 51.38 35.09 -18.35
C SER A 201 52.36 35.25 -19.52
N MET A 202 52.83 36.48 -19.69
CA MET A 202 53.69 36.92 -20.76
C MET A 202 55.09 37.13 -20.21
N SER A 203 56.11 36.59 -20.87
CA SER A 203 57.51 36.72 -20.44
C SER A 203 58.42 37.00 -21.63
N TRP A 204 59.47 37.78 -21.44
CA TRP A 204 60.42 38.16 -22.50
C TRP A 204 61.82 38.41 -21.93
N ASP A 205 62.79 38.60 -22.83
CA ASP A 205 64.15 38.99 -22.45
C ASP A 205 64.24 40.49 -22.18
N LYS A 206 64.98 40.86 -21.13
CA LYS A 206 65.24 42.26 -20.78
C LYS A 206 65.96 42.97 -21.93
N SER A 207 65.32 44.00 -22.48
CA SER A 207 65.90 44.86 -23.52
C SER A 207 66.78 45.97 -22.92
N ASN A 208 67.82 46.38 -23.66
CA ASN A 208 68.67 47.50 -23.25
C ASN A 208 67.93 48.83 -23.44
N GLY A 209 68.05 49.74 -22.47
CA GLY A 209 67.33 51.02 -22.45
C GLY A 209 65.84 50.95 -22.09
N GLY A 210 65.22 49.76 -21.99
CA GLY A 210 63.83 49.62 -21.57
C GLY A 210 63.67 49.78 -20.06
N GLN A 211 62.84 50.72 -19.62
CA GLN A 211 62.49 50.92 -18.21
C GLN A 211 61.10 50.36 -17.87
N LEU A 212 60.20 50.39 -18.85
CA LEU A 212 58.83 49.92 -18.73
C LEU A 212 58.51 49.08 -19.97
N TYR A 213 57.78 47.99 -19.79
CA TYR A 213 57.35 47.12 -20.89
C TYR A 213 55.84 47.11 -20.99
N ARG A 214 55.34 47.20 -22.22
CA ARG A 214 53.92 47.20 -22.53
C ARG A 214 53.61 46.04 -23.45
N VAL A 215 52.77 45.12 -22.98
CA VAL A 215 52.29 43.98 -23.76
C VAL A 215 50.89 44.29 -24.25
N ARG A 216 50.68 44.21 -25.56
CA ARG A 216 49.36 44.40 -26.18
C ARG A 216 48.96 43.11 -26.90
N ALA A 217 47.78 42.60 -26.57
CA ALA A 217 47.19 41.39 -27.17
C ALA A 217 45.90 41.75 -27.89
N VAL A 218 45.82 41.44 -29.19
CA VAL A 218 44.70 41.82 -30.06
C VAL A 218 44.09 40.60 -30.74
N THR A 219 42.77 40.56 -30.80
CA THR A 219 41.97 39.54 -31.49
C THR A 219 41.62 39.96 -32.91
N ALA A 220 41.18 39.01 -33.74
CA ALA A 220 40.75 39.30 -35.11
C ALA A 220 39.50 40.20 -35.18
N ASP A 221 38.64 40.18 -34.16
CA ASP A 221 37.47 41.06 -34.02
C ASP A 221 37.81 42.43 -33.43
N GLY A 222 39.08 42.68 -33.10
CA GLY A 222 39.58 43.98 -32.65
C GLY A 222 39.42 44.24 -31.15
N HIS A 223 39.05 43.23 -30.35
CA HIS A 223 39.17 43.33 -28.89
C HIS A 223 40.64 43.25 -28.50
N GLU A 224 41.05 44.15 -27.61
CA GLU A 224 42.42 44.26 -27.12
C GLU A 224 42.46 44.15 -25.60
N ASP A 225 43.53 43.51 -25.10
CA ASP A 225 43.91 43.54 -23.70
C ASP A 225 45.37 43.96 -23.59
N GLU A 226 45.71 44.64 -22.49
CA GLU A 226 47.00 45.25 -22.32
C GLU A 226 47.48 45.13 -20.88
N CYS A 227 48.78 44.91 -20.71
CA CYS A 227 49.39 44.92 -19.40
C CYS A 227 50.76 45.59 -19.44
N VAL A 228 51.13 46.24 -18.33
CA VAL A 228 52.32 47.07 -18.23
C VAL A 228 53.12 46.66 -17.00
N SER A 229 54.42 46.42 -17.17
CA SER A 229 55.31 45.99 -16.08
C SER A 229 56.72 46.54 -16.24
N PRO A 230 57.38 46.97 -15.14
CA PRO A 230 58.81 47.29 -15.16
C PRO A 230 59.70 46.03 -15.16
N GLU A 231 59.11 44.88 -14.84
CA GLU A 231 59.78 43.58 -14.90
C GLU A 231 59.63 42.96 -16.28
N ASN A 232 60.33 41.86 -16.54
CA ASN A 232 60.29 41.14 -17.81
C ASN A 232 59.17 40.09 -17.89
N GLN A 233 58.13 40.28 -17.07
CA GLN A 233 56.94 39.47 -17.02
C GLN A 233 55.71 40.33 -16.73
N CYS A 234 54.57 39.95 -17.30
CA CYS A 234 53.30 40.60 -17.08
C CYS A 234 52.12 39.66 -17.39
N ASP A 235 50.98 39.85 -16.73
CA ASP A 235 49.80 39.00 -16.88
C ASP A 235 48.65 39.74 -17.57
N LEU A 236 48.08 39.12 -18.61
CA LEU A 236 46.88 39.57 -19.29
C LEU A 236 45.65 38.90 -18.68
N THR A 237 44.77 39.71 -18.07
CA THR A 237 43.57 39.24 -17.33
C THR A 237 42.25 39.55 -18.02
N GLY A 238 42.25 40.44 -19.02
CA GLY A 238 41.06 40.92 -19.74
C GLY A 238 40.73 40.11 -21.00
N LEU A 239 41.25 38.88 -21.09
CA LEU A 239 41.08 38.01 -22.25
C LEU A 239 39.66 37.41 -22.29
N ARG A 240 39.02 37.48 -23.46
CA ARG A 240 37.75 36.79 -23.74
C ARG A 240 37.99 35.30 -24.02
N CYS A 241 37.10 34.45 -23.51
CA CYS A 241 37.12 33.01 -23.74
C CYS A 241 36.90 32.64 -25.22
N GLY A 242 37.42 31.48 -25.63
CA GLY A 242 37.17 30.86 -26.93
C GLY A 242 37.76 31.60 -28.13
N GLN A 243 38.78 32.43 -27.93
CA GLN A 243 39.36 33.31 -28.95
C GLN A 243 40.87 33.12 -29.08
N TYR A 244 41.41 33.57 -30.21
CA TYR A 244 42.84 33.62 -30.47
C TYR A 244 43.33 35.07 -30.41
N TYR A 245 44.31 35.33 -29.54
CA TYR A 245 44.96 36.65 -29.40
C TYR A 245 46.35 36.61 -30.02
N THR A 246 46.71 37.70 -30.69
CA THR A 246 48.07 37.96 -31.16
C THR A 246 48.70 39.01 -30.25
N ALA A 247 49.73 38.62 -29.49
CA ALA A 247 50.38 39.49 -28.51
C ALA A 247 51.77 39.94 -28.98
N THR A 248 52.10 41.21 -28.71
CA THR A 248 53.42 41.82 -28.95
C THR A 248 53.84 42.64 -27.73
N VAL A 249 55.15 42.78 -27.49
CA VAL A 249 55.67 43.62 -26.41
C VAL A 249 56.52 44.76 -26.96
N THR A 250 56.37 45.95 -26.37
CA THR A 250 57.20 47.13 -26.62
C THR A 250 57.95 47.52 -25.35
N ALA A 251 59.16 48.07 -25.51
CA ALA A 251 59.95 48.65 -24.43
C ALA A 251 59.84 50.19 -24.48
N GLU A 252 59.64 50.80 -23.33
CA GLU A 252 59.41 52.22 -23.15
C GLU A 252 60.46 52.78 -22.17
N ASP A 253 61.06 53.91 -22.53
CA ASP A 253 61.79 54.81 -21.64
C ASP A 253 61.01 56.12 -21.54
N ILE A 254 61.46 57.05 -20.69
CA ILE A 254 60.77 58.32 -20.41
C ILE A 254 60.48 59.15 -21.68
N ASP A 255 61.30 59.01 -22.72
CA ASP A 255 61.22 59.82 -23.94
C ASP A 255 60.71 59.05 -25.18
N CYS A 256 60.86 57.73 -25.24
CA CYS A 256 60.60 56.94 -26.46
C CYS A 256 60.08 55.51 -26.22
N GLU A 257 59.31 55.02 -27.20
CA GLU A 257 58.85 53.62 -27.32
C GLU A 257 59.61 52.88 -28.44
N SER A 258 60.00 51.64 -28.20
CA SER A 258 60.61 50.77 -29.20
C SER A 258 59.58 50.28 -30.23
N LYS A 259 60.06 49.74 -31.36
CA LYS A 259 59.19 48.95 -32.24
C LYS A 259 58.66 47.70 -31.51
N PRO A 260 57.48 47.17 -31.90
CA PRO A 260 56.95 45.93 -31.33
C PRO A 260 57.85 44.72 -31.61
N SER A 261 57.88 43.77 -30.68
CA SER A 261 58.52 42.46 -30.87
C SER A 261 57.83 41.62 -31.95
N ASP A 262 58.44 40.48 -32.29
CA ASP A 262 57.71 39.40 -32.96
C ASP A 262 56.48 38.98 -32.14
N SER A 263 55.41 38.60 -32.84
CA SER A 263 54.15 38.27 -32.20
C SER A 263 54.05 36.79 -31.78
N VAL A 264 53.33 36.53 -30.69
CA VAL A 264 52.99 35.19 -30.21
C VAL A 264 51.47 35.00 -30.20
N MET A 265 50.99 33.81 -30.55
CA MET A 265 49.57 33.47 -30.50
C MET A 265 49.20 32.84 -29.15
N ILE A 266 48.11 33.32 -28.57
CA ILE A 266 47.51 32.82 -27.34
C ILE A 266 46.14 32.26 -27.69
N LYS A 267 45.92 30.97 -27.43
CA LYS A 267 44.59 30.36 -27.48
C LYS A 267 43.99 30.45 -26.08
N THR A 268 42.85 31.13 -25.91
CA THR A 268 42.20 31.27 -24.58
C THR A 268 41.37 30.05 -24.23
N VAL A 269 40.97 29.92 -22.95
CA VAL A 269 40.13 28.79 -22.52
C VAL A 269 38.78 28.82 -23.25
N PRO A 270 38.15 27.66 -23.53
CA PRO A 270 36.81 27.62 -24.11
C PRO A 270 35.78 28.41 -23.29
N CYS A 271 34.73 28.92 -23.91
CA CYS A 271 33.67 29.57 -23.16
C CYS A 271 32.81 28.57 -22.39
N THR A 272 32.39 28.92 -21.18
CA THR A 272 31.46 28.11 -20.38
C THR A 272 30.15 27.87 -21.15
N PRO A 273 29.64 26.63 -21.19
CA PRO A 273 28.40 26.31 -21.90
C PRO A 273 27.18 27.07 -21.41
N ALA A 274 26.45 27.68 -22.35
CA ALA A 274 25.18 28.34 -22.10
C ALA A 274 24.00 27.37 -22.28
N ASN A 275 22.85 27.72 -21.69
CA ASN A 275 21.59 26.97 -21.78
C ASN A 275 21.73 25.47 -21.45
N ALA A 276 22.52 25.14 -20.44
CA ALA A 276 22.53 23.78 -19.93
C ALA A 276 21.15 23.44 -19.34
N SER A 277 20.60 22.28 -19.67
CA SER A 277 19.33 21.81 -19.15
C SER A 277 19.34 20.29 -18.97
N THR A 278 18.46 19.81 -18.11
CA THR A 278 18.39 18.42 -17.69
C THR A 278 16.97 17.89 -17.87
N GLU A 279 16.84 16.73 -18.51
CA GLU A 279 15.57 16.05 -18.70
C GLU A 279 15.70 14.61 -18.23
N VAL A 280 14.80 14.17 -17.36
CA VAL A 280 14.77 12.79 -16.86
C VAL A 280 13.87 11.97 -17.76
N ASP A 281 14.42 10.92 -18.37
CA ASP A 281 13.65 9.88 -19.01
C ASP A 281 13.23 8.86 -17.94
N CYS A 282 11.96 8.93 -17.55
CA CYS A 282 11.40 8.10 -16.49
C CYS A 282 11.36 6.60 -16.86
N GLU A 283 11.25 6.26 -18.15
CA GLU A 283 11.10 4.87 -18.62
C GLU A 283 12.45 4.15 -18.66
N LEU A 284 13.49 4.85 -19.13
CA LEU A 284 14.85 4.31 -19.22
C LEU A 284 15.66 4.53 -17.94
N ASN A 285 15.09 5.22 -16.95
CA ASN A 285 15.76 5.63 -15.71
C ASN A 285 17.11 6.29 -16.01
N SER A 286 17.07 7.28 -16.92
CA SER A 286 18.24 7.94 -17.48
C SER A 286 18.09 9.46 -17.49
N LEU A 287 19.21 10.16 -17.37
CA LEU A 287 19.27 11.61 -17.31
C LEU A 287 19.92 12.14 -18.57
N ILE A 288 19.17 12.91 -19.35
CA ILE A 288 19.67 13.60 -20.53
C ILE A 288 20.11 15.00 -20.09
N VAL A 289 21.40 15.28 -20.26
CA VAL A 289 21.97 16.62 -20.04
C VAL A 289 22.20 17.23 -21.41
N SER A 290 21.69 18.43 -21.66
CA SER A 290 21.85 19.16 -22.92
C SER A 290 22.41 20.56 -22.71
N TRP A 291 23.09 21.11 -23.72
CA TRP A 291 23.78 22.41 -23.67
C TRP A 291 23.91 23.03 -25.07
N SER A 292 24.19 24.33 -25.13
CA SER A 292 24.47 25.03 -26.40
C SER A 292 25.96 25.00 -26.77
N GLU A 293 26.24 25.10 -28.07
CA GLU A 293 27.59 25.21 -28.60
C GLU A 293 28.33 26.44 -28.01
N SER A 294 29.59 26.24 -27.64
CA SER A 294 30.46 27.20 -26.98
C SER A 294 31.69 27.49 -27.83
N SER A 295 32.05 28.77 -27.94
CA SER A 295 33.23 29.18 -28.72
C SER A 295 34.51 28.57 -28.14
N GLY A 296 35.33 28.01 -29.03
CA GLY A 296 36.61 27.40 -28.69
C GLY A 296 36.54 25.98 -28.10
N ALA A 297 35.35 25.39 -27.98
CA ALA A 297 35.18 24.03 -27.44
C ALA A 297 35.28 22.95 -28.53
N ASP A 298 36.07 21.90 -28.29
CA ASP A 298 36.16 20.71 -29.13
C ASP A 298 35.35 19.53 -28.56
N SER A 299 35.06 19.57 -27.26
CA SER A 299 34.25 18.58 -26.54
C SER A 299 33.61 19.19 -25.28
N TYR A 300 32.70 18.45 -24.68
CA TYR A 300 32.01 18.82 -23.45
C TYR A 300 32.03 17.65 -22.49
N ILE A 301 32.17 17.96 -21.20
CA ILE A 301 32.16 17.00 -20.12
C ILE A 301 31.04 17.42 -19.16
N ALA A 302 29.94 16.66 -19.12
CA ALA A 302 28.94 16.85 -18.07
C ALA A 302 29.26 15.94 -16.89
N THR A 303 29.29 16.52 -15.70
CA THR A 303 29.44 15.79 -14.45
C THR A 303 28.10 15.77 -13.73
N VAL A 304 27.68 14.57 -13.36
CA VAL A 304 26.44 14.29 -12.66
C VAL A 304 26.81 13.71 -11.29
N GLN A 305 26.59 14.47 -10.23
CA GLN A 305 26.90 14.07 -8.86
C GLN A 305 25.61 13.76 -8.10
N ASP A 306 25.50 12.57 -7.52
CA ASP A 306 24.35 12.23 -6.66
C ASP A 306 24.48 12.82 -5.24
N SER A 307 23.37 12.84 -4.50
CA SER A 307 23.33 13.30 -3.11
C SER A 307 24.16 12.44 -2.14
N ASN A 308 24.62 11.26 -2.57
CA ASN A 308 25.55 10.40 -1.85
C ASN A 308 27.01 10.64 -2.27
N SER A 309 27.29 11.72 -3.00
CA SER A 309 28.59 12.13 -3.53
C SER A 309 29.24 11.21 -4.58
N HIS A 310 28.49 10.28 -5.18
CA HIS A 310 28.97 9.54 -6.35
C HIS A 310 28.85 10.39 -7.60
N THR A 311 29.94 10.45 -8.36
CA THR A 311 30.03 11.23 -9.60
C THR A 311 30.16 10.32 -10.80
N THR A 312 29.33 10.59 -11.81
CA THR A 312 29.42 10.00 -13.14
C THR A 312 29.63 11.12 -14.16
N THR A 313 30.52 10.90 -15.12
CA THR A 313 30.79 11.86 -16.19
C THR A 313 30.34 11.32 -17.53
N CYS A 314 29.74 12.17 -18.35
CA CYS A 314 29.49 11.89 -19.76
C CYS A 314 30.36 12.83 -20.62
N GLN A 315 30.79 12.39 -21.79
CA GLN A 315 31.48 13.22 -22.77
C GLN A 315 30.69 13.28 -24.07
N GLY A 316 30.55 14.48 -24.63
CA GLY A 316 29.90 14.73 -25.92
C GLY A 316 30.80 15.59 -26.81
N THR A 317 30.91 15.25 -28.10
CA THR A 317 31.83 15.93 -29.03
C THR A 317 31.14 16.96 -29.92
N ILE A 318 29.88 16.74 -30.33
CA ILE A 318 29.20 17.58 -31.35
C ILE A 318 27.69 17.66 -31.10
N GLU A 319 27.07 16.58 -30.60
CA GLU A 319 25.68 16.62 -30.14
C GLU A 319 25.67 17.32 -28.80
N GLY A 320 24.99 18.47 -28.70
CA GLY A 320 24.86 19.28 -27.48
C GLY A 320 24.03 18.57 -26.39
N SER A 321 24.18 17.26 -26.26
CA SER A 321 23.59 16.45 -25.20
C SER A 321 24.37 15.17 -24.94
N CYS A 322 24.19 14.63 -23.75
CA CYS A 322 24.62 13.29 -23.39
C CYS A 322 23.55 12.61 -22.53
N ASN A 323 23.54 11.27 -22.53
CA ASN A 323 22.65 10.50 -21.68
C ASN A 323 23.44 9.72 -20.62
N VAL A 324 23.02 9.83 -19.36
CA VAL A 324 23.55 9.07 -18.22
C VAL A 324 22.50 8.05 -17.77
N THR A 325 22.77 6.77 -17.97
CA THR A 325 21.86 5.67 -17.61
C THR A 325 22.19 5.10 -16.23
N GLY A 326 21.22 4.42 -15.62
CA GLY A 326 21.43 3.69 -14.37
C GLY A 326 21.38 4.59 -13.13
N LEU A 327 20.50 5.59 -13.12
CA LEU A 327 20.33 6.47 -11.98
C LEU A 327 19.78 5.69 -10.77
N GLY A 328 20.33 5.93 -9.58
CA GLY A 328 19.66 5.57 -8.33
C GLY A 328 18.33 6.31 -8.16
N CYS A 329 17.30 5.59 -7.70
CA CYS A 329 15.98 6.14 -7.42
C CYS A 329 15.98 7.01 -6.15
N GLY A 330 15.10 8.01 -6.10
CA GLY A 330 14.89 8.85 -4.92
C GLY A 330 16.05 9.77 -4.55
N LEU A 331 16.97 10.04 -5.48
CA LEU A 331 18.15 10.87 -5.26
C LEU A 331 17.99 12.23 -5.97
N ILE A 332 18.76 13.20 -5.48
CA ILE A 332 18.93 14.50 -6.13
C ILE A 332 20.30 14.49 -6.82
N TYR A 333 20.31 14.82 -8.10
CA TYR A 333 21.50 14.90 -8.93
C TYR A 333 21.90 16.35 -9.17
N HIS A 334 23.12 16.69 -8.80
CA HIS A 334 23.77 17.98 -9.03
C HIS A 334 24.55 17.90 -10.34
N VAL A 335 24.09 18.61 -11.37
CA VAL A 335 24.64 18.53 -12.72
C VAL A 335 25.32 19.83 -13.10
N TYR A 336 26.53 19.74 -13.64
CA TYR A 336 27.22 20.85 -14.29
C TYR A 336 28.03 20.36 -15.49
N VAL A 337 28.26 21.25 -16.45
CA VAL A 337 28.92 20.99 -17.73
C VAL A 337 30.09 21.95 -17.89
N VAL A 338 31.23 21.40 -18.31
CA VAL A 338 32.40 22.15 -18.76
C VAL A 338 32.62 21.89 -20.24
N SER A 339 33.12 22.90 -20.94
CA SER A 339 33.62 22.76 -22.31
C SER A 339 35.14 22.59 -22.30
N SER A 340 35.67 21.79 -23.21
CA SER A 340 37.08 21.43 -23.29
C SER A 340 37.58 21.50 -24.73
N ASP A 341 38.78 22.03 -24.93
CA ASP A 341 39.50 22.01 -26.21
C ASP A 341 40.62 20.95 -26.24
N GLY A 342 40.60 20.02 -25.27
CA GLY A 342 41.61 19.00 -25.08
C GLY A 342 42.86 19.46 -24.34
N TYR A 343 43.05 20.77 -24.10
CA TYR A 343 44.15 21.32 -23.31
C TYR A 343 43.67 22.03 -22.04
N CYS A 344 42.65 22.87 -22.15
CA CYS A 344 42.01 23.55 -21.02
C CYS A 344 40.51 23.23 -20.96
N ASP A 345 40.00 23.16 -19.73
CA ASP A 345 38.57 23.10 -19.44
C ASP A 345 38.08 24.47 -18.98
N SER A 346 36.88 24.85 -19.42
CA SER A 346 36.23 26.07 -18.94
C SER A 346 35.72 25.92 -17.50
N PRO A 347 35.48 27.03 -16.80
CA PRO A 347 34.76 26.99 -15.53
C PRO A 347 33.37 26.35 -15.70
N PRO A 348 32.87 25.61 -14.70
CA PRO A 348 31.56 24.98 -14.77
C PRO A 348 30.44 26.00 -14.84
N ASN A 349 29.38 25.67 -15.56
CA ASN A 349 28.13 26.44 -15.52
C ASN A 349 27.47 26.33 -14.11
N PRO A 350 26.47 27.16 -13.78
CA PRO A 350 25.70 27.02 -12.55
C PRO A 350 25.11 25.61 -12.41
N VAL A 351 25.25 25.02 -11.22
CA VAL A 351 24.77 23.67 -10.91
C VAL A 351 23.24 23.61 -11.08
N ILE A 352 22.77 22.57 -11.75
CA ILE A 352 21.35 22.27 -11.97
C ILE A 352 20.99 21.06 -11.12
N ASP A 353 20.00 21.22 -10.24
CA ASP A 353 19.50 20.15 -9.40
C ASP A 353 18.34 19.42 -10.09
N THR A 354 18.49 18.12 -10.30
CA THR A 354 17.48 17.28 -10.95
C THR A 354 17.12 16.11 -10.05
N THR A 355 15.83 15.94 -9.75
CA THR A 355 15.32 14.80 -8.99
C THR A 355 15.17 13.58 -9.87
N SER A 356 15.65 12.40 -9.43
CA SER A 356 15.41 11.16 -10.15
C SER A 356 14.02 10.58 -9.91
N VAL A 357 13.74 9.46 -10.59
CA VAL A 357 12.50 8.70 -10.39
C VAL A 357 12.40 8.24 -8.92
N PRO A 358 11.24 8.40 -8.26
CA PRO A 358 11.03 7.88 -6.91
C PRO A 358 11.29 6.37 -6.83
N CYS A 359 11.74 5.89 -5.68
CA CYS A 359 11.90 4.46 -5.50
C CYS A 359 10.55 3.72 -5.50
N GLU A 360 10.53 2.55 -6.14
CA GLU A 360 9.36 1.69 -6.15
C GLU A 360 8.90 1.33 -4.73
N PRO A 361 7.60 1.45 -4.41
CA PRO A 361 7.06 1.01 -3.12
C PRO A 361 7.37 -0.45 -2.81
N ARG A 362 7.75 -0.74 -1.57
CA ARG A 362 8.07 -2.10 -1.11
C ARG A 362 7.13 -2.57 -0.01
N HIS A 363 7.05 -3.89 0.16
CA HIS A 363 6.24 -4.54 1.19
C HIS A 363 4.76 -4.14 1.16
N ILE A 364 4.17 -4.05 -0.03
CA ILE A 364 2.74 -3.80 -0.18
C ILE A 364 1.96 -4.97 0.43
N LYS A 365 1.15 -4.69 1.44
CA LYS A 365 0.28 -5.64 2.12
C LYS A 365 -1.12 -5.08 2.18
N ALA A 366 -2.10 -5.89 1.79
CA ALA A 366 -3.51 -5.58 1.92
C ALA A 366 -4.18 -6.56 2.89
N VAL A 367 -4.99 -6.04 3.79
CA VAL A 367 -5.80 -6.81 4.74
C VAL A 367 -7.24 -6.37 4.59
N PHE A 368 -8.15 -7.32 4.38
CA PHE A 368 -9.58 -7.06 4.30
C PHE A 368 -10.21 -7.20 5.69
N ASP A 369 -10.93 -6.18 6.15
CA ASP A 369 -11.77 -6.25 7.34
C ASP A 369 -13.17 -6.68 6.93
N CYS A 370 -13.49 -7.93 7.25
CA CYS A 370 -14.76 -8.54 6.89
C CYS A 370 -15.98 -7.87 7.56
N TYR A 371 -15.82 -7.21 8.72
CA TYR A 371 -16.93 -6.57 9.43
C TYR A 371 -17.18 -5.14 8.95
N ALA A 372 -16.10 -4.40 8.68
CA ALA A 372 -16.20 -3.03 8.16
C ALA A 372 -16.48 -2.99 6.65
N ASN A 373 -16.29 -4.12 5.95
CA ASN A 373 -16.31 -4.19 4.49
C ASN A 373 -15.30 -3.24 3.83
N THR A 374 -14.19 -2.98 4.51
CA THR A 374 -13.09 -2.14 4.05
C THR A 374 -11.79 -2.92 3.96
N ALA A 375 -10.93 -2.53 3.03
CA ALA A 375 -9.58 -3.06 2.90
C ALA A 375 -8.55 -2.01 3.31
N LEU A 376 -7.66 -2.37 4.22
CA LEU A 376 -6.51 -1.55 4.57
C LEU A 376 -5.27 -2.02 3.79
N VAL A 377 -4.78 -1.16 2.91
CA VAL A 377 -3.54 -1.38 2.15
C VAL A 377 -2.42 -0.56 2.78
N THR A 378 -1.27 -1.19 3.01
CA THR A 378 -0.09 -0.58 3.65
C THR A 378 1.18 -0.91 2.88
N TRP A 379 2.15 0.01 2.88
CA TRP A 379 3.46 -0.16 2.24
C TRP A 379 4.55 0.55 3.04
N TYR A 380 5.81 0.42 2.63
CA TYR A 380 6.92 1.20 3.20
C TYR A 380 7.13 2.53 2.48
N PRO A 381 7.60 3.58 3.18
CA PRO A 381 7.95 4.84 2.54
C PRO A 381 8.99 4.64 1.43
N SER A 382 8.74 5.27 0.28
CA SER A 382 9.63 5.36 -0.86
C SER A 382 10.42 6.66 -0.85
N ASP A 383 11.73 6.58 -1.04
CA ASP A 383 12.59 7.75 -1.19
C ASP A 383 12.23 8.51 -2.48
N GLY A 384 12.15 9.84 -2.40
CA GLY A 384 11.76 10.73 -3.51
C GLY A 384 10.25 10.80 -3.81
N ALA A 385 9.40 10.08 -3.07
CA ALA A 385 7.95 10.14 -3.23
C ALA A 385 7.34 11.31 -2.43
N LEU A 386 6.50 12.12 -3.08
CA LEU A 386 5.76 13.22 -2.45
C LEU A 386 4.35 12.78 -2.03
N LEU A 387 3.74 11.91 -2.82
CA LEU A 387 2.43 11.32 -2.56
C LEU A 387 2.37 9.91 -3.17
N TYR A 388 1.36 9.15 -2.77
CA TYR A 388 1.08 7.82 -3.30
C TYR A 388 -0.32 7.78 -3.90
N VAL A 389 -0.43 7.18 -5.08
CA VAL A 389 -1.69 6.82 -5.71
C VAL A 389 -1.81 5.31 -5.71
N MET A 390 -2.68 4.77 -4.87
CA MET A 390 -2.97 3.35 -4.83
C MET A 390 -4.16 3.04 -5.73
N ARG A 391 -4.08 1.97 -6.52
CA ARG A 391 -5.14 1.51 -7.41
C ARG A 391 -5.48 0.06 -7.11
N ALA A 392 -6.78 -0.20 -6.91
CA ALA A 392 -7.35 -1.54 -6.84
C ALA A 392 -8.35 -1.68 -8.01
N ASN A 393 -7.88 -2.20 -9.15
CA ASN A 393 -8.60 -2.19 -10.44
C ASN A 393 -9.04 -0.77 -10.86
N ASN A 394 -10.33 -0.42 -10.71
CA ASN A 394 -10.90 0.88 -11.08
C ASN A 394 -11.06 1.85 -9.87
N ILE A 395 -10.73 1.39 -8.68
CA ILE A 395 -10.81 2.19 -7.45
C ILE A 395 -9.44 2.78 -7.19
N THR A 396 -9.41 4.09 -6.91
CA THR A 396 -8.16 4.83 -6.69
C THR A 396 -8.22 5.53 -5.35
N CYS A 397 -7.06 5.63 -4.70
CA CYS A 397 -6.89 6.35 -3.45
C CYS A 397 -5.58 7.13 -3.47
N GLU A 398 -5.67 8.41 -3.13
CA GLU A 398 -4.52 9.31 -3.06
C GLU A 398 -4.23 9.66 -1.60
N THR A 399 -2.98 9.50 -1.18
CA THR A 399 -2.56 9.72 0.21
C THR A 399 -1.11 10.18 0.27
N ASN A 400 -0.78 11.03 1.26
CA ASN A 400 0.59 11.39 1.59
C ASN A 400 1.21 10.49 2.68
N THR A 401 0.44 9.51 3.17
CA THR A 401 0.89 8.52 4.15
C THR A 401 1.13 7.17 3.47
N THR A 402 1.66 6.20 4.19
CA THR A 402 1.98 4.86 3.66
C THR A 402 0.84 3.86 3.81
N SER A 403 -0.39 4.35 3.90
CA SER A 403 -1.59 3.53 4.06
C SER A 403 -2.79 4.17 3.40
N CYS A 404 -3.67 3.33 2.87
CA CYS A 404 -5.00 3.74 2.44
C CYS A 404 -6.05 2.68 2.74
N GLU A 405 -7.24 3.14 3.14
CA GLU A 405 -8.43 2.35 3.35
C GLU A 405 -9.37 2.46 2.14
N LEU A 406 -9.90 1.34 1.66
CA LEU A 406 -10.80 1.25 0.50
C LEU A 406 -12.09 0.54 0.86
N GLU A 407 -13.21 1.07 0.38
CA GLU A 407 -14.48 0.33 0.30
C GLU A 407 -14.51 -0.48 -0.99
N LEU A 408 -14.67 -1.80 -0.88
CA LEU A 408 -14.64 -2.72 -2.02
C LEU A 408 -15.97 -3.47 -2.16
N SER A 409 -16.27 -3.88 -3.38
CA SER A 409 -17.45 -4.70 -3.67
C SER A 409 -17.21 -6.14 -3.23
N CYS A 410 -18.25 -6.78 -2.68
CA CYS A 410 -18.18 -8.18 -2.28
C CYS A 410 -17.93 -9.12 -3.47
N GLY A 411 -17.35 -10.28 -3.18
CA GLY A 411 -17.20 -11.38 -4.12
C GLY A 411 -16.19 -11.15 -5.25
N GLN A 412 -15.34 -10.12 -5.13
CA GLN A 412 -14.34 -9.73 -6.12
C GLN A 412 -12.91 -10.01 -5.63
N SER A 413 -12.01 -10.24 -6.58
CA SER A 413 -10.56 -10.19 -6.34
C SER A 413 -9.93 -9.00 -7.05
N TYR A 414 -9.10 -8.25 -6.31
CA TYR A 414 -8.49 -7.01 -6.77
C TYR A 414 -6.98 -7.18 -6.94
N SER A 415 -6.46 -6.68 -8.06
CA SER A 415 -5.03 -6.45 -8.23
C SER A 415 -4.71 -5.07 -7.67
N VAL A 416 -3.84 -5.03 -6.66
CA VAL A 416 -3.45 -3.79 -5.98
C VAL A 416 -2.11 -3.32 -6.52
N SER A 417 -2.07 -2.09 -7.01
CA SER A 417 -0.84 -1.38 -7.37
C SER A 417 -0.69 -0.10 -6.56
N VAL A 418 0.54 0.26 -6.23
CA VAL A 418 0.86 1.51 -5.55
C VAL A 418 1.84 2.28 -6.44
N GLU A 419 1.45 3.48 -6.83
CA GLU A 419 2.24 4.42 -7.61
C GLU A 419 2.82 5.47 -6.66
N ALA A 420 4.15 5.50 -6.52
CA ALA A 420 4.88 6.57 -5.85
C ALA A 420 5.08 7.72 -6.82
N VAL A 421 4.49 8.88 -6.50
CA VAL A 421 4.53 10.06 -7.36
C VAL A 421 5.55 11.06 -6.81
N GLY A 422 6.56 11.35 -7.63
CA GLY A 422 7.58 12.34 -7.36
C GLY A 422 7.23 13.70 -7.97
N GLN A 423 8.23 14.57 -8.08
CA GLN A 423 8.04 15.91 -8.65
C GLN A 423 7.85 15.88 -10.18
N THR A 424 8.54 14.98 -10.86
CA THR A 424 8.56 14.87 -12.34
C THR A 424 8.13 13.49 -12.83
N CYS A 425 8.63 12.43 -12.21
CA CYS A 425 8.34 11.04 -12.57
C CYS A 425 7.55 10.32 -11.47
N SER A 426 6.90 9.22 -11.83
CA SER A 426 6.33 8.25 -10.89
C SER A 426 6.91 6.86 -11.10
N SER A 427 6.84 6.02 -10.07
CA SER A 427 7.18 4.60 -10.15
C SER A 427 6.07 3.75 -9.56
N ILE A 428 5.79 2.60 -10.17
CA ILE A 428 4.66 1.75 -9.81
C ILE A 428 5.14 0.37 -9.37
N ALA A 429 4.60 -0.10 -8.25
CA ALA A 429 4.82 -1.45 -7.75
C ALA A 429 3.50 -2.20 -7.58
N TYR A 430 3.53 -3.51 -7.78
CA TYR A 430 2.37 -4.38 -7.66
C TYR A 430 2.46 -5.24 -6.41
N MET A 431 1.34 -5.41 -5.72
CA MET A 431 1.24 -6.37 -4.63
C MET A 431 1.43 -7.78 -5.15
N THR A 432 2.13 -8.62 -4.39
CA THR A 432 2.21 -10.06 -4.67
C THR A 432 0.91 -10.74 -4.24
N GLY A 433 0.20 -11.35 -5.20
CA GLY A 433 -1.09 -12.00 -4.96
C GLY A 433 -2.27 -11.09 -5.30
N GLN A 434 -3.47 -11.48 -4.86
CA GLN A 434 -4.69 -10.71 -5.05
C GLN A 434 -5.34 -10.42 -3.69
N LEU A 435 -5.96 -9.25 -3.58
CA LEU A 435 -6.81 -8.90 -2.46
C LEU A 435 -8.20 -9.48 -2.69
N ILE A 436 -8.60 -10.45 -1.87
CA ILE A 436 -9.89 -11.13 -1.96
C ILE A 436 -10.84 -10.52 -0.92
N THR A 437 -12.04 -10.14 -1.36
CA THR A 437 -13.08 -9.56 -0.49
C THR A 437 -13.96 -10.65 0.14
N ALA A 438 -14.81 -10.26 1.09
CA ALA A 438 -15.85 -11.14 1.61
C ALA A 438 -16.78 -11.62 0.48
N PRO A 439 -17.32 -12.85 0.55
CA PRO A 439 -18.36 -13.30 -0.37
C PRO A 439 -19.58 -12.37 -0.30
N CYS A 440 -20.34 -12.29 -1.39
CA CYS A 440 -21.63 -11.60 -1.32
C CYS A 440 -22.64 -12.39 -0.47
N VAL A 441 -23.65 -11.69 0.07
CA VAL A 441 -24.75 -12.35 0.78
C VAL A 441 -25.57 -13.20 -0.20
N PRO A 442 -25.95 -14.44 0.16
CA PRO A 442 -26.85 -15.27 -0.65
C PRO A 442 -28.24 -14.64 -0.79
N GLU A 443 -28.83 -14.73 -1.98
CA GLU A 443 -30.17 -14.22 -2.30
C GLU A 443 -31.08 -15.35 -2.86
N HIS A 444 -32.39 -15.08 -2.90
CA HIS A 444 -33.44 -15.98 -3.39
C HIS A 444 -33.48 -17.33 -2.67
N ILE A 445 -33.62 -17.28 -1.35
CA ILE A 445 -33.64 -18.49 -0.54
C ILE A 445 -35.00 -19.17 -0.64
N ASN A 446 -35.01 -20.35 -1.24
CA ASN A 446 -36.20 -21.17 -1.39
C ASN A 446 -36.07 -22.45 -0.56
N THR A 447 -37.11 -22.74 0.22
CA THR A 447 -37.14 -23.89 1.13
C THR A 447 -38.24 -24.85 0.73
N GLN A 448 -37.91 -26.13 0.66
CA GLN A 448 -38.85 -27.21 0.42
C GLN A 448 -38.69 -28.29 1.48
N TYR A 449 -39.79 -28.91 1.87
CA TYR A 449 -39.79 -29.96 2.89
C TYR A 449 -40.51 -31.21 2.38
N SER A 450 -39.84 -32.36 2.46
CA SER A 450 -40.40 -33.64 2.03
C SER A 450 -39.80 -34.79 2.84
N LEU A 451 -40.67 -35.60 3.45
CA LEU A 451 -40.29 -36.87 4.10
C LEU A 451 -39.10 -36.73 5.08
N THR A 452 -39.17 -35.80 6.04
CA THR A 452 -38.12 -35.53 7.07
C THR A 452 -36.83 -34.84 6.58
N ILE A 453 -36.79 -34.42 5.32
CA ILE A 453 -35.64 -33.70 4.74
C ILE A 453 -36.08 -32.28 4.37
N GLY A 454 -35.38 -31.29 4.93
CA GLY A 454 -35.50 -29.89 4.55
C GLY A 454 -34.48 -29.56 3.47
N GLN A 455 -34.93 -29.28 2.25
CA GLN A 455 -34.09 -28.82 1.16
C GLN A 455 -34.11 -27.29 1.12
N VAL A 456 -32.93 -26.69 1.11
CA VAL A 456 -32.73 -25.25 0.98
C VAL A 456 -31.95 -25.01 -0.31
N LEU A 457 -32.45 -24.12 -1.16
CA LEU A 457 -31.84 -23.71 -2.41
C LEU A 457 -31.66 -22.19 -2.42
N TRP A 458 -30.59 -21.70 -3.01
CA TRP A 458 -30.28 -20.27 -3.14
C TRP A 458 -29.50 -20.01 -4.43
N ASP A 459 -29.29 -18.73 -4.77
CA ASP A 459 -28.46 -18.35 -5.92
C ASP A 459 -26.97 -18.37 -5.58
N MET A 460 -26.12 -18.71 -6.56
CA MET A 460 -24.66 -18.68 -6.37
C MET A 460 -24.17 -17.27 -5.99
N ALA A 461 -23.66 -17.12 -4.77
CA ALA A 461 -23.05 -15.89 -4.29
C ALA A 461 -21.63 -15.71 -4.86
N ALA A 462 -21.34 -14.50 -5.35
CA ALA A 462 -20.02 -14.17 -5.88
C ALA A 462 -18.94 -14.28 -4.79
N GLY A 463 -17.83 -14.94 -5.13
CA GLY A 463 -16.66 -15.12 -4.26
C GLY A 463 -16.84 -16.05 -3.07
N ALA A 464 -17.90 -16.87 -3.06
CA ALA A 464 -18.09 -17.94 -2.09
C ALA A 464 -17.39 -19.23 -2.54
N ASP A 465 -16.63 -19.85 -1.63
CA ASP A 465 -16.01 -21.17 -1.83
C ASP A 465 -16.95 -22.30 -1.36
N PHE A 466 -17.71 -22.04 -0.29
CA PHE A 466 -18.69 -22.97 0.28
C PHE A 466 -19.76 -22.21 1.08
N TYR A 467 -20.87 -22.88 1.35
CA TYR A 467 -22.01 -22.35 2.09
C TYR A 467 -22.26 -23.18 3.34
N THR A 468 -22.72 -22.51 4.38
CA THR A 468 -23.22 -23.12 5.61
C THR A 468 -24.67 -22.72 5.79
N VAL A 469 -25.55 -23.70 5.88
CA VAL A 469 -26.97 -23.49 6.16
C VAL A 469 -27.24 -23.89 7.60
N GLU A 470 -27.86 -23.00 8.37
CA GLU A 470 -28.29 -23.25 9.74
C GLU A 470 -29.80 -23.08 9.84
N GLY A 471 -30.46 -24.01 10.51
CA GLY A 471 -31.88 -23.93 10.85
C GLY A 471 -32.03 -23.89 12.36
N GLU A 472 -32.60 -22.81 12.91
CA GLU A 472 -32.81 -22.65 14.35
C GLU A 472 -34.29 -22.55 14.70
N THR A 473 -34.74 -23.30 15.71
CA THR A 473 -36.09 -23.18 16.27
C THR A 473 -36.13 -22.14 17.39
N GLU A 474 -37.31 -21.65 17.77
CA GLU A 474 -37.45 -20.75 18.94
C GLU A 474 -36.94 -21.36 20.25
N GLN A 475 -36.87 -22.69 20.32
CA GLN A 475 -36.35 -23.43 21.47
C GLN A 475 -34.81 -23.56 21.45
N GLY A 476 -34.14 -22.95 20.47
CA GLY A 476 -32.69 -22.99 20.29
C GLY A 476 -32.16 -24.31 19.75
N ARG A 477 -33.00 -25.16 19.14
CA ARG A 477 -32.53 -26.37 18.47
C ARG A 477 -31.99 -26.01 17.11
N ARG A 478 -30.78 -26.50 16.81
CA ARG A 478 -30.03 -26.15 15.61
C ARG A 478 -29.77 -27.37 14.76
N VAL A 479 -30.04 -27.25 13.48
CA VAL A 479 -29.62 -28.19 12.44
C VAL A 479 -28.73 -27.43 11.46
N SER A 480 -27.69 -28.07 10.96
CA SER A 480 -26.76 -27.41 10.05
C SER A 480 -26.24 -28.34 8.97
N CYS A 481 -25.95 -27.80 7.80
CA CYS A 481 -25.27 -28.52 6.74
C CYS A 481 -24.29 -27.61 5.99
N MET A 482 -23.27 -28.21 5.38
CA MET A 482 -22.21 -27.51 4.66
C MET A 482 -22.08 -28.11 3.26
N THR A 483 -21.97 -27.26 2.25
CA THR A 483 -21.94 -27.66 0.84
C THR A 483 -21.19 -26.63 -0.01
N ASN A 484 -20.61 -27.08 -1.12
CA ASN A 484 -20.01 -26.21 -2.14
C ASN A 484 -20.98 -25.90 -3.29
N ASP A 485 -22.12 -26.59 -3.34
CA ASP A 485 -23.19 -26.35 -4.30
C ASP A 485 -24.17 -25.29 -3.79
N THR A 486 -25.16 -24.92 -4.60
CA THR A 486 -26.21 -23.93 -4.27
C THR A 486 -27.45 -24.54 -3.62
N TYR A 487 -27.31 -25.72 -3.02
CA TYR A 487 -28.37 -26.41 -2.32
C TYR A 487 -27.82 -27.23 -1.14
N CYS A 488 -28.62 -27.36 -0.09
CA CYS A 488 -28.29 -28.13 1.09
C CYS A 488 -29.49 -28.92 1.60
N ALA A 489 -29.24 -30.13 2.10
CA ALA A 489 -30.25 -30.95 2.76
C ALA A 489 -30.01 -30.96 4.27
N LEU A 490 -30.99 -30.46 5.02
CA LEU A 490 -31.07 -30.54 6.47
C LEU A 490 -31.76 -31.85 6.86
N TYR A 491 -31.08 -32.66 7.66
CA TYR A 491 -31.55 -33.94 8.17
C TYR A 491 -31.90 -33.83 9.66
N ASN A 492 -32.69 -34.79 10.16
CA ASN A 492 -33.08 -34.90 11.57
C ASN A 492 -33.84 -33.67 12.09
N LEU A 493 -34.73 -33.13 11.27
CA LEU A 493 -35.66 -32.09 11.70
C LEU A 493 -36.69 -32.71 12.65
N ASP A 494 -36.90 -32.08 13.81
CA ASP A 494 -37.89 -32.49 14.78
C ASP A 494 -39.29 -32.11 14.29
N CYS A 495 -40.26 -33.02 14.45
CA CYS A 495 -41.67 -32.76 14.12
C CYS A 495 -42.27 -31.63 14.96
N GLY A 496 -43.31 -30.98 14.44
CA GLY A 496 -44.05 -29.91 15.11
C GLY A 496 -43.23 -28.64 15.37
N GLN A 497 -42.09 -28.48 14.69
CA GLN A 497 -41.21 -27.33 14.80
C GLN A 497 -41.26 -26.43 13.56
N LEU A 498 -40.98 -25.15 13.79
CA LEU A 498 -40.70 -24.16 12.76
C LEU A 498 -39.21 -23.79 12.84
N TYR A 499 -38.46 -24.08 11.77
CA TYR A 499 -37.04 -23.77 11.68
C TYR A 499 -36.84 -22.48 10.87
N ASN A 500 -36.22 -21.48 11.47
CA ASN A 500 -35.72 -20.30 10.77
C ASN A 500 -34.41 -20.64 10.08
N ILE A 501 -34.38 -20.51 8.76
CA ILE A 501 -33.24 -20.89 7.93
C ILE A 501 -32.40 -19.66 7.64
N SER A 502 -31.10 -19.76 7.92
CA SER A 502 -30.10 -18.82 7.44
C SER A 502 -29.04 -19.52 6.59
N VAL A 503 -28.65 -18.85 5.51
CA VAL A 503 -27.61 -19.34 4.59
C VAL A 503 -26.45 -18.36 4.64
N THR A 504 -25.27 -18.86 4.98
CA THR A 504 -24.05 -18.04 5.04
C THR A 504 -23.07 -18.46 3.95
N ALA A 505 -22.64 -17.50 3.15
CA ALA A 505 -21.56 -17.68 2.19
C ALA A 505 -20.19 -17.52 2.87
N ASN A 506 -19.26 -18.43 2.58
CA ASN A 506 -17.93 -18.44 3.18
C ASN A 506 -16.84 -18.55 2.11
N ASN A 507 -15.68 -17.95 2.37
CA ASN A 507 -14.46 -18.19 1.62
C ASN A 507 -13.26 -18.34 2.56
N HIS A 508 -12.07 -18.48 2.00
CA HIS A 508 -10.84 -18.60 2.82
C HIS A 508 -10.50 -17.33 3.63
N VAL A 509 -11.06 -16.16 3.29
CA VAL A 509 -10.77 -14.87 3.96
C VAL A 509 -11.79 -14.58 5.07
N CYS A 510 -13.09 -14.67 4.74
CA CYS A 510 -14.19 -14.33 5.62
C CYS A 510 -15.12 -15.54 5.79
N GLN A 511 -15.39 -15.91 7.04
CA GLN A 511 -16.30 -17.00 7.41
C GLN A 511 -17.32 -16.49 8.43
N GLY A 512 -18.59 -16.87 8.27
CA GLY A 512 -19.65 -16.55 9.24
C GLY A 512 -20.18 -15.12 9.19
N ILE A 513 -19.94 -14.37 8.12
CA ILE A 513 -20.26 -12.93 8.04
C ILE A 513 -21.29 -12.62 6.96
N SER A 514 -21.17 -13.22 5.78
CA SER A 514 -22.09 -13.02 4.65
C SER A 514 -23.35 -13.87 4.83
N GLU A 515 -24.09 -13.63 5.90
CA GLU A 515 -25.35 -14.27 6.23
C GLU A 515 -26.50 -13.66 5.42
N SER A 516 -27.40 -14.51 4.96
CA SER A 516 -28.58 -14.12 4.21
C SER A 516 -29.51 -13.21 5.02
N THR A 517 -29.99 -12.14 4.39
CA THR A 517 -30.96 -11.23 5.00
C THR A 517 -32.42 -11.64 4.78
N GLU A 518 -32.67 -12.55 3.83
CA GLU A 518 -34.01 -13.06 3.53
C GLU A 518 -34.43 -14.10 4.58
N THR A 519 -35.64 -13.93 5.14
CA THR A 519 -36.18 -14.88 6.12
C THR A 519 -36.87 -16.03 5.41
N ALA A 520 -36.24 -17.21 5.42
CA ALA A 520 -36.85 -18.45 4.95
C ALA A 520 -37.17 -19.38 6.13
N MET A 521 -38.28 -20.11 6.06
CA MET A 521 -38.76 -20.95 7.16
C MET A 521 -39.17 -22.33 6.66
N ILE A 522 -38.82 -23.37 7.41
CA ILE A 522 -39.29 -24.74 7.19
C ILE A 522 -40.24 -25.13 8.32
N ALA A 523 -41.51 -25.35 7.96
CA ALA A 523 -42.49 -25.94 8.85
C ALA A 523 -42.49 -27.47 8.66
N THR A 524 -42.24 -28.20 9.74
CA THR A 524 -42.28 -29.67 9.76
C THR A 524 -43.70 -30.20 9.94
N GLU A 525 -43.92 -31.47 9.65
CA GLU A 525 -45.20 -32.14 9.94
C GLU A 525 -45.49 -32.15 11.44
N PRO A 526 -46.78 -32.22 11.85
CA PRO A 526 -47.12 -32.39 13.26
C PRO A 526 -46.53 -33.69 13.81
N CYS A 527 -46.18 -33.69 15.10
CA CYS A 527 -45.72 -34.92 15.72
C CYS A 527 -46.82 -35.99 15.76
N PRO A 528 -46.45 -37.30 15.65
CA PRO A 528 -47.40 -38.38 15.87
C PRO A 528 -48.05 -38.22 17.26
N PRO A 529 -49.38 -38.34 17.37
CA PRO A 529 -50.07 -38.20 18.65
C PRO A 529 -49.54 -39.20 19.69
N ASN A 530 -49.28 -38.70 20.88
CA ASN A 530 -48.86 -39.49 22.03
C ASN A 530 -50.05 -39.82 22.93
N ASN A 531 -49.84 -40.78 23.84
CA ASN A 531 -50.83 -41.23 24.81
C ASN A 531 -52.18 -41.60 24.17
N VAL A 532 -52.12 -42.38 23.08
CA VAL A 532 -53.32 -42.91 22.44
C VAL A 532 -53.95 -43.93 23.39
N GLU A 533 -55.20 -43.70 23.78
CA GLU A 533 -55.96 -44.55 24.67
C GLU A 533 -57.29 -44.94 24.02
N THR A 534 -57.72 -46.17 24.28
CA THR A 534 -58.95 -46.76 23.75
C THR A 534 -59.87 -47.12 24.91
N SER A 535 -61.14 -46.76 24.79
CA SER A 535 -62.17 -47.14 25.75
C SER A 535 -63.42 -47.59 25.01
N LEU A 536 -64.18 -48.50 25.62
CA LEU A 536 -65.39 -49.08 25.04
C LEU A 536 -66.59 -48.70 25.89
N ARG A 537 -67.66 -48.22 25.23
CA ARG A 537 -68.96 -48.01 25.86
C ARG A 537 -69.91 -49.14 25.48
N CYS A 538 -70.01 -50.14 26.38
CA CYS A 538 -70.72 -51.40 26.14
C CYS A 538 -72.22 -51.26 25.77
N GLN A 539 -72.89 -50.16 26.12
CA GLN A 539 -74.33 -49.98 25.87
C GLN A 539 -74.67 -49.72 24.39
N ASP A 540 -73.74 -49.10 23.66
CA ASP A 540 -74.00 -48.56 22.31
C ASP A 540 -73.00 -49.10 21.27
N ASP A 541 -72.21 -50.13 21.61
CA ASP A 541 -71.12 -50.68 20.78
C ASP A 541 -70.18 -49.60 20.19
N THR A 542 -69.99 -48.50 20.94
CA THR A 542 -69.17 -47.36 20.53
C THR A 542 -67.80 -47.45 21.17
N GLY A 543 -66.74 -47.36 20.36
CA GLY A 543 -65.37 -47.27 20.84
C GLY A 543 -64.86 -45.84 20.78
N THR A 544 -64.41 -45.30 21.91
CA THR A 544 -63.79 -43.97 21.97
C THR A 544 -62.28 -44.11 21.93
N VAL A 545 -61.64 -43.44 20.97
CA VAL A 545 -60.19 -43.32 20.86
C VAL A 545 -59.81 -41.90 21.27
N SER A 546 -58.87 -41.73 22.19
CA SER A 546 -58.40 -40.42 22.68
C SER A 546 -56.88 -40.32 22.62
N TRP A 547 -56.32 -39.11 22.54
CA TRP A 547 -54.89 -38.84 22.41
C TRP A 547 -54.50 -37.44 22.94
N GLU A 548 -53.21 -37.14 23.01
CA GLU A 548 -52.71 -35.80 23.35
C GLU A 548 -52.61 -34.89 22.11
N THR A 549 -52.77 -33.58 22.29
CA THR A 549 -52.66 -32.59 21.20
C THR A 549 -51.26 -32.57 20.58
N SER A 550 -51.16 -32.70 19.26
CA SER A 550 -49.94 -32.49 18.49
C SER A 550 -49.82 -31.03 18.02
N VAL A 551 -48.66 -30.40 18.26
CA VAL A 551 -48.36 -29.05 17.77
C VAL A 551 -48.36 -29.04 16.24
N GLY A 552 -49.09 -28.12 15.63
CA GLY A 552 -49.24 -27.98 14.17
C GLY A 552 -50.34 -28.83 13.53
N ALA A 553 -51.06 -29.65 14.30
CA ALA A 553 -52.17 -30.44 13.78
C ALA A 553 -53.44 -29.59 13.59
N VAL A 554 -54.06 -29.67 12.42
CA VAL A 554 -55.35 -29.05 12.10
C VAL A 554 -56.53 -29.99 12.32
N ALA A 555 -56.29 -31.30 12.25
CA ALA A 555 -57.26 -32.36 12.50
C ALA A 555 -56.53 -33.68 12.81
N TYR A 556 -57.29 -34.73 13.13
CA TYR A 556 -56.77 -36.07 13.37
C TYR A 556 -57.62 -37.11 12.65
N GLU A 557 -56.98 -38.20 12.23
CA GLU A 557 -57.62 -39.38 11.67
C GLU A 557 -57.25 -40.61 12.54
N ALA A 558 -58.25 -41.19 13.20
CA ALA A 558 -58.13 -42.46 13.89
C ALA A 558 -58.53 -43.61 12.95
N ARG A 559 -57.61 -44.54 12.67
CA ARG A 559 -57.83 -45.73 11.83
C ARG A 559 -57.86 -46.99 12.69
N LEU A 560 -58.91 -47.78 12.54
CA LEU A 560 -59.13 -49.03 13.25
C LEU A 560 -59.15 -50.17 12.24
N ALA A 561 -58.21 -51.10 12.38
CA ALA A 561 -58.14 -52.30 11.56
C ALA A 561 -58.51 -53.53 12.40
N GLY A 562 -59.70 -54.09 12.16
CA GLY A 562 -60.22 -55.30 12.79
C GLY A 562 -59.50 -56.55 12.32
N ARG A 563 -59.35 -57.53 13.21
CA ARG A 563 -58.76 -58.83 12.90
C ARG A 563 -59.57 -59.63 11.86
N ASP A 564 -60.84 -59.35 11.75
CA ASP A 564 -61.78 -59.91 10.76
C ASP A 564 -61.64 -59.27 9.36
N GLY A 565 -60.78 -58.27 9.20
CA GLY A 565 -60.62 -57.49 7.97
C GLY A 565 -61.57 -56.30 7.87
N HIS A 566 -62.39 -56.05 8.90
CA HIS A 566 -63.21 -54.84 8.96
C HIS A 566 -62.32 -53.62 9.25
N SER A 567 -62.49 -52.52 8.52
CA SER A 567 -61.71 -51.29 8.73
C SER A 567 -62.62 -50.10 8.90
N LEU A 568 -62.38 -49.31 9.95
CA LEU A 568 -63.11 -48.09 10.26
C LEU A 568 -62.13 -46.92 10.36
N SER A 569 -62.61 -45.72 10.09
CA SER A 569 -61.86 -44.49 10.25
C SER A 569 -62.76 -43.40 10.81
N CYS A 570 -62.24 -42.64 11.76
CA CYS A 570 -62.93 -41.49 12.35
C CYS A 570 -62.05 -40.25 12.24
N TYR A 571 -62.67 -39.11 11.92
CA TYR A 571 -62.01 -37.82 11.76
C TYR A 571 -62.53 -36.86 12.82
N SER A 572 -61.63 -36.20 13.52
CA SER A 572 -61.97 -35.24 14.57
C SER A 572 -60.99 -34.08 14.59
N ASN A 573 -61.48 -32.89 14.93
CA ASN A 573 -60.63 -31.73 15.22
C ASN A 573 -60.27 -31.66 16.72
N ASP A 574 -60.93 -32.46 17.54
CA ASP A 574 -60.66 -32.60 18.96
C ASP A 574 -59.65 -33.74 19.22
N THR A 575 -59.28 -33.93 20.48
CA THR A 575 -58.33 -34.97 20.93
C THR A 575 -58.97 -36.35 21.12
N PHE A 576 -60.18 -36.56 20.60
CA PHE A 576 -60.87 -37.83 20.69
C PHE A 576 -61.78 -38.06 19.47
N CYS A 577 -62.09 -39.32 19.22
CA CYS A 577 -62.99 -39.79 18.18
C CYS A 577 -63.85 -40.94 18.71
N ASP A 578 -65.17 -40.79 18.59
CA ASP A 578 -66.12 -41.87 18.83
C ASP A 578 -66.36 -42.66 17.53
N VAL A 579 -66.12 -43.96 17.61
CA VAL A 579 -66.20 -44.88 16.48
C VAL A 579 -67.38 -45.81 16.68
N GLU A 580 -68.40 -45.64 15.85
CA GLU A 580 -69.59 -46.49 15.81
C GLU A 580 -69.42 -47.64 14.80
N GLY A 581 -70.25 -48.68 14.93
CA GLY A 581 -70.28 -49.80 13.98
C GLY A 581 -69.19 -50.85 14.22
N LEU A 582 -68.72 -51.00 15.47
CA LEU A 582 -67.80 -52.07 15.83
C LEU A 582 -68.50 -53.44 15.74
N HIS A 583 -67.85 -54.42 15.12
CA HIS A 583 -68.33 -55.80 15.15
C HIS A 583 -68.06 -56.41 16.54
N CYS A 584 -69.04 -57.09 17.13
CA CYS A 584 -68.91 -57.73 18.44
C CYS A 584 -67.82 -58.81 18.46
N GLY A 585 -67.07 -58.90 19.56
CA GLY A 585 -66.01 -59.88 19.79
C GLY A 585 -64.79 -59.77 18.87
N ILE A 586 -64.54 -58.59 18.30
CA ILE A 586 -63.41 -58.30 17.40
C ILE A 586 -62.40 -57.39 18.07
N THR A 587 -61.13 -57.72 17.87
CA THR A 587 -59.99 -56.90 18.26
C THR A 587 -59.60 -55.96 17.11
N TYR A 588 -59.62 -54.65 17.37
CA TYR A 588 -59.23 -53.59 16.44
C TYR A 588 -57.85 -53.02 16.79
N TYR A 589 -56.96 -53.00 15.80
CA TYR A 589 -55.68 -52.30 15.88
C TYR A 589 -55.88 -50.83 15.50
N THR A 590 -55.75 -49.96 16.49
CA THR A 590 -56.03 -48.53 16.37
C THR A 590 -54.74 -47.74 16.22
N LYS A 591 -54.71 -46.83 15.26
CA LYS A 591 -53.62 -45.87 15.03
C LYS A 591 -54.22 -44.49 14.78
N VAL A 592 -53.57 -43.44 15.28
CA VAL A 592 -53.99 -42.06 15.06
C VAL A 592 -52.93 -41.34 14.25
N ILE A 593 -53.36 -40.57 13.26
CA ILE A 593 -52.53 -39.73 12.39
C ILE A 593 -52.96 -38.28 12.62
N ALA A 594 -52.02 -37.41 12.96
CA ALA A 594 -52.25 -35.97 13.00
C ALA A 594 -52.18 -35.41 11.56
N ILE A 595 -53.19 -34.66 11.17
CA ILE A 595 -53.28 -34.00 9.87
C ILE A 595 -52.74 -32.59 10.05
N GLY A 596 -51.66 -32.26 9.34
CA GLY A 596 -51.12 -30.90 9.28
C GLY A 596 -51.65 -30.11 8.08
N GLU A 597 -51.26 -28.85 7.97
CA GLU A 597 -51.67 -28.01 6.82
C GLU A 597 -51.08 -28.49 5.48
N THR A 598 -49.82 -28.95 5.50
CA THR A 598 -49.07 -29.35 4.30
C THR A 598 -48.76 -30.84 4.27
N LEU A 599 -48.42 -31.43 5.42
CA LEU A 599 -48.06 -32.84 5.57
C LEU A 599 -48.71 -33.44 6.82
N ASN A 600 -49.04 -34.72 6.74
CA ASN A 600 -49.56 -35.50 7.86
C ASN A 600 -48.42 -36.12 8.65
N SER A 601 -48.63 -36.35 9.93
CA SER A 601 -47.68 -37.07 10.79
C SER A 601 -47.54 -38.52 10.35
N SER A 602 -46.49 -39.19 10.84
CA SER A 602 -46.48 -40.65 10.91
C SER A 602 -47.61 -41.16 11.81
N ALA A 603 -48.00 -42.42 11.64
CA ALA A 603 -48.98 -43.05 12.54
C ALA A 603 -48.43 -43.16 13.97
N SER A 604 -49.30 -42.98 14.96
CA SER A 604 -49.01 -43.22 16.37
C SER A 604 -48.59 -44.67 16.66
N ALA A 605 -48.15 -44.91 17.89
CA ALA A 605 -48.09 -46.27 18.42
C ALA A 605 -49.46 -46.97 18.27
N THR A 606 -49.45 -48.26 17.96
CA THR A 606 -50.68 -49.04 17.78
C THR A 606 -51.24 -49.44 19.13
N VAL A 607 -52.50 -49.13 19.36
CA VAL A 607 -53.22 -49.45 20.59
C VAL A 607 -54.42 -50.33 20.24
N VAL A 608 -54.76 -51.25 21.14
CA VAL A 608 -55.79 -52.25 20.88
C VAL A 608 -57.12 -51.81 21.46
N LEU A 609 -58.20 -51.91 20.68
CA LEU A 609 -59.57 -51.76 21.14
C LEU A 609 -60.27 -53.11 20.97
N VAL A 610 -60.76 -53.69 22.07
CA VAL A 610 -61.55 -54.93 22.05
C VAL A 610 -63.01 -54.53 22.11
N SER A 611 -63.84 -54.98 21.17
CA SER A 611 -65.28 -54.69 21.18
C SER A 611 -66.05 -55.60 22.17
N ALA A 612 -67.30 -55.24 22.46
CA ALA A 612 -68.14 -55.98 23.39
C ALA A 612 -68.34 -57.45 22.94
N PRO A 613 -68.49 -58.41 23.88
CA PRO A 613 -68.77 -59.79 23.53
C PRO A 613 -70.10 -59.90 22.79
N CYS A 614 -70.20 -60.83 21.84
CA CYS A 614 -71.46 -61.04 21.15
C CYS A 614 -72.55 -61.58 22.09
N ALA A 615 -73.82 -61.29 21.76
CA ALA A 615 -74.96 -61.95 22.38
C ALA A 615 -74.92 -63.47 22.10
N VAL A 616 -75.20 -64.27 23.12
CA VAL A 616 -75.29 -65.73 22.98
C VAL A 616 -76.51 -66.17 22.18
N ALA A 617 -76.42 -67.34 21.55
CA ALA A 617 -77.50 -67.94 20.77
C ALA A 617 -77.68 -69.43 21.11
N ASN A 618 -78.78 -70.02 20.63
CA ASN A 618 -79.09 -71.46 20.75
C ASN A 618 -79.11 -72.00 22.18
N VAL A 619 -79.77 -71.28 23.09
CA VAL A 619 -79.89 -71.71 24.50
C VAL A 619 -80.88 -72.88 24.60
N THR A 620 -80.47 -73.93 25.30
CA THR A 620 -81.30 -75.11 25.61
C THR A 620 -81.20 -75.44 27.10
N ALA A 621 -82.28 -75.96 27.68
CA ALA A 621 -82.37 -76.34 29.08
C ALA A 621 -82.80 -77.81 29.17
N ASN A 622 -82.01 -78.64 29.86
CA ASN A 622 -82.29 -80.04 30.07
C ASN A 622 -82.30 -80.34 31.58
N LEU A 623 -83.41 -80.89 32.08
CA LEU A 623 -83.55 -81.22 33.50
C LEU A 623 -83.20 -82.69 33.75
N ASP A 624 -82.30 -82.94 34.70
CA ASP A 624 -82.05 -84.28 35.24
C ASP A 624 -82.93 -84.52 36.49
N CYS A 625 -83.89 -85.44 36.36
CA CYS A 625 -84.85 -85.77 37.41
C CYS A 625 -84.21 -86.46 38.63
N ASP A 626 -83.09 -87.16 38.46
CA ASP A 626 -82.51 -88.01 39.52
C ASP A 626 -81.82 -87.16 40.59
N ASN A 627 -81.10 -86.11 40.18
CA ASN A 627 -80.35 -85.21 41.04
C ASN A 627 -80.99 -83.81 41.20
N ASN A 628 -82.10 -83.54 40.50
CA ASN A 628 -82.80 -82.25 40.50
C ASN A 628 -81.90 -81.07 40.08
N THR A 629 -81.02 -81.31 39.12
CA THR A 629 -80.17 -80.30 38.48
C THR A 629 -80.65 -80.02 37.06
N ALA A 630 -80.48 -78.78 36.59
CA ALA A 630 -80.78 -78.40 35.21
C ALA A 630 -79.50 -78.00 34.48
N GLU A 631 -79.13 -78.75 33.45
CA GLU A 631 -78.03 -78.42 32.55
C GLU A 631 -78.54 -77.41 31.50
N ILE A 632 -77.95 -76.22 31.50
CA ILE A 632 -78.20 -75.18 30.49
C ILE A 632 -77.02 -75.17 29.54
N SER A 633 -77.26 -75.23 28.22
CA SER A 633 -76.20 -75.17 27.21
C SER A 633 -76.53 -74.21 26.07
N TRP A 634 -75.50 -73.60 25.47
CA TRP A 634 -75.62 -72.58 24.42
C TRP A 634 -74.50 -72.70 23.37
N SER A 635 -74.58 -71.91 22.28
CA SER A 635 -73.47 -71.79 21.34
C SER A 635 -72.48 -70.71 21.78
N SER A 636 -71.18 -70.96 21.59
CA SER A 636 -70.09 -70.03 21.91
C SER A 636 -70.32 -68.64 21.29
N ALA A 637 -70.35 -67.60 22.12
CA ALA A 637 -70.35 -66.22 21.67
C ALA A 637 -68.92 -65.71 21.43
N ASN A 638 -68.69 -65.07 20.30
CA ASN A 638 -67.39 -64.50 19.94
C ASN A 638 -67.04 -63.35 20.90
N GLY A 639 -65.81 -63.37 21.45
CA GLY A 639 -65.32 -62.37 22.40
C GLY A 639 -65.77 -62.53 23.85
N ALA A 640 -66.57 -63.54 24.19
CA ALA A 640 -66.91 -63.86 25.57
C ALA A 640 -65.83 -64.79 26.16
N GLU A 641 -65.36 -64.49 27.36
CA GLU A 641 -64.38 -65.29 28.11
C GLU A 641 -65.05 -66.18 29.15
N SER A 642 -66.18 -65.73 29.70
CA SER A 642 -67.02 -66.49 30.60
C SER A 642 -68.49 -66.16 30.38
N TYR A 643 -69.36 -66.97 30.99
CA TYR A 643 -70.81 -66.86 30.90
C TYR A 643 -71.41 -67.00 32.29
N ALA A 644 -72.39 -66.15 32.60
CA ALA A 644 -73.22 -66.29 33.80
C ALA A 644 -74.66 -66.61 33.42
N VAL A 645 -75.19 -67.70 33.95
CA VAL A 645 -76.58 -68.14 33.77
C VAL A 645 -77.36 -67.76 35.01
N THR A 646 -78.52 -67.12 34.83
CA THR A 646 -79.46 -66.86 35.92
C THR A 646 -80.82 -67.44 35.57
N ALA A 647 -81.38 -68.25 36.46
CA ALA A 647 -82.70 -68.83 36.36
C ALA A 647 -83.58 -68.28 37.48
N VAL A 648 -84.73 -67.72 37.12
CA VAL A 648 -85.67 -67.09 38.06
C VAL A 648 -87.01 -67.82 38.02
N ALA A 649 -87.48 -68.30 39.17
CA ALA A 649 -88.80 -68.90 39.31
C ALA A 649 -89.89 -67.86 39.64
N ALA A 650 -91.15 -68.21 39.42
CA ALA A 650 -92.29 -67.32 39.63
C ALA A 650 -92.51 -66.93 41.11
N ASP A 651 -92.03 -67.75 42.05
CA ASP A 651 -92.04 -67.47 43.50
C ASP A 651 -90.89 -66.54 43.95
N GLY A 652 -90.02 -66.16 43.02
CA GLY A 652 -88.87 -65.29 43.25
C GLY A 652 -87.58 -66.03 43.58
N ASP A 653 -87.59 -67.38 43.61
CA ASP A 653 -86.37 -68.16 43.79
C ASP A 653 -85.41 -67.99 42.61
N ARG A 654 -84.10 -67.93 42.89
CA ARG A 654 -83.07 -67.68 41.88
C ARG A 654 -81.94 -68.68 42.01
N ALA A 655 -81.68 -69.39 40.93
CA ALA A 655 -80.48 -70.20 40.78
C ALA A 655 -79.56 -69.53 39.76
N SER A 656 -78.26 -69.52 40.03
CA SER A 656 -77.27 -68.95 39.11
C SER A 656 -76.01 -69.78 39.10
N CYS A 657 -75.32 -69.80 37.96
CA CYS A 657 -74.04 -70.45 37.83
C CYS A 657 -73.17 -69.70 36.81
N GLU A 658 -71.85 -69.75 36.99
CA GLU A 658 -70.87 -69.07 36.14
C GLU A 658 -69.86 -70.09 35.64
N THR A 659 -69.51 -70.00 34.35
CA THR A 659 -68.70 -71.01 33.65
C THR A 659 -67.91 -70.38 32.51
N ASP A 660 -66.75 -70.93 32.22
CA ASP A 660 -65.93 -70.69 31.03
C ASP A 660 -66.24 -71.69 29.90
N GLU A 661 -67.10 -72.69 30.16
CA GLU A 661 -67.64 -73.61 29.15
C GLU A 661 -68.98 -73.12 28.57
N ASN A 662 -69.40 -73.70 27.44
CA ASN A 662 -70.70 -73.40 26.82
C ASN A 662 -71.89 -74.12 27.49
N ARG A 663 -71.73 -74.54 28.75
CA ARG A 663 -72.75 -75.25 29.54
C ARG A 663 -72.57 -75.02 31.03
N CYS A 664 -73.66 -75.07 31.76
CA CYS A 664 -73.68 -74.81 33.19
C CYS A 664 -74.82 -75.54 33.89
N ASP A 665 -74.51 -76.19 35.02
CA ASP A 665 -75.47 -76.94 35.82
C ASP A 665 -76.04 -76.06 36.93
N LEU A 666 -77.35 -75.81 36.90
CA LEU A 666 -78.07 -75.15 37.97
C LEU A 666 -78.45 -76.18 39.05
N MET A 667 -77.94 -75.94 40.25
CA MET A 667 -78.19 -76.78 41.43
C MET A 667 -79.17 -76.10 42.40
N GLU A 668 -79.60 -76.83 43.44
CA GLU A 668 -80.45 -76.32 44.53
C GLU A 668 -81.85 -75.84 44.10
N LEU A 669 -82.34 -76.33 42.97
CA LEU A 669 -83.65 -75.96 42.43
C LEU A 669 -84.80 -76.42 43.35
N GLN A 670 -85.77 -75.55 43.60
CA GLN A 670 -86.96 -75.91 44.38
C GLN A 670 -87.87 -76.86 43.61
N CYS A 671 -88.46 -77.85 44.28
CA CYS A 671 -89.39 -78.79 43.64
C CYS A 671 -90.72 -78.09 43.26
N GLY A 672 -91.32 -78.51 42.14
CA GLY A 672 -92.61 -78.00 41.66
C GLY A 672 -92.60 -76.56 41.12
N GLN A 673 -91.44 -76.01 40.74
CA GLN A 673 -91.32 -74.65 40.20
C GLN A 673 -90.96 -74.62 38.72
N THR A 674 -91.32 -73.52 38.03
CA THR A 674 -90.91 -73.25 36.64
C THR A 674 -89.94 -72.06 36.62
N TYR A 675 -88.74 -72.26 36.07
CA TYR A 675 -87.70 -71.24 36.01
C TYR A 675 -87.56 -70.66 34.59
N SER A 676 -87.31 -69.34 34.48
CA SER A 676 -86.96 -68.63 33.25
C SER A 676 -85.48 -68.22 33.23
N ILE A 677 -84.80 -68.41 32.11
CA ILE A 677 -83.34 -68.26 32.01
C ILE A 677 -82.94 -66.91 31.37
N SER A 678 -82.03 -66.17 31.98
CA SER A 678 -81.21 -65.13 31.35
C SER A 678 -79.74 -65.56 31.31
N LEU A 679 -79.03 -65.16 30.25
CA LEU A 679 -77.63 -65.51 30.06
C LEU A 679 -76.80 -64.26 29.81
N THR A 680 -75.71 -64.10 30.52
CA THR A 680 -74.80 -62.96 30.41
C THR A 680 -73.49 -63.44 29.81
N SER A 681 -73.06 -62.87 28.68
CA SER A 681 -71.72 -63.06 28.15
C SER A 681 -70.78 -62.01 28.75
N ILE A 682 -69.66 -62.48 29.30
CA ILE A 682 -68.73 -61.65 30.08
C ILE A 682 -67.38 -61.66 29.35
N SER A 683 -66.83 -60.47 29.14
CA SER A 683 -65.43 -60.26 28.74
C SER A 683 -64.72 -59.40 29.78
N ASP A 684 -63.40 -59.25 29.68
CA ASP A 684 -62.60 -58.37 30.54
C ASP A 684 -63.15 -56.94 30.70
N GLN A 685 -63.91 -56.44 29.74
CA GLN A 685 -64.34 -55.03 29.66
C GLN A 685 -65.86 -54.82 29.67
N CYS A 686 -66.66 -55.84 29.33
CA CYS A 686 -68.11 -55.70 29.18
C CYS A 686 -68.87 -56.96 29.60
N GLU A 687 -70.06 -56.74 30.16
CA GLU A 687 -71.06 -57.77 30.44
C GLU A 687 -72.32 -57.50 29.60
N ILE A 688 -72.73 -58.47 28.79
CA ILE A 688 -73.90 -58.36 27.91
C ILE A 688 -74.95 -59.38 28.35
N GLU A 689 -76.00 -58.89 29.00
CA GLU A 689 -77.14 -59.72 29.40
C GLU A 689 -78.10 -59.95 28.22
N THR A 690 -78.45 -61.22 28.00
CA THR A 690 -79.42 -61.66 27.00
C THR A 690 -80.60 -62.35 27.68
N LEU A 691 -81.79 -61.82 27.43
CA LEU A 691 -83.04 -62.44 27.87
C LEU A 691 -83.40 -63.58 26.93
N THR A 692 -83.44 -64.81 27.46
CA THR A 692 -83.82 -66.00 26.68
C THR A 692 -85.31 -66.31 26.89
N ASN A 693 -85.96 -66.90 25.90
CA ASN A 693 -87.35 -67.37 26.01
C ASN A 693 -87.44 -68.81 26.53
N VAL A 694 -86.36 -69.36 27.10
CA VAL A 694 -86.27 -70.77 27.51
C VAL A 694 -86.71 -70.91 28.97
N THR A 695 -87.64 -71.83 29.22
CA THR A 695 -88.12 -72.18 30.57
C THR A 695 -88.09 -73.70 30.79
N PHE A 696 -87.90 -74.13 32.03
CA PHE A 696 -87.99 -75.55 32.43
C PHE A 696 -88.70 -75.68 33.78
N SER A 697 -89.32 -76.83 34.05
CA SER A 697 -90.08 -77.08 35.30
C SER A 697 -89.49 -78.24 36.08
N THR A 698 -89.25 -78.08 37.38
CA THR A 698 -88.61 -79.08 38.24
C THR A 698 -89.54 -80.24 38.63
N ARG A 699 -88.97 -81.30 39.20
CA ARG A 699 -89.73 -82.48 39.64
C ARG A 699 -90.79 -82.13 40.71
N PRO A 700 -91.91 -82.87 40.79
CA PRO A 700 -92.91 -82.64 41.83
C PRO A 700 -92.36 -82.87 43.25
N CYS A 701 -92.88 -82.12 44.22
CA CYS A 701 -92.50 -82.30 45.62
C CYS A 701 -93.04 -83.62 46.21
N LYS A 702 -92.32 -84.17 47.20
CA LYS A 702 -92.74 -85.38 47.91
C LYS A 702 -94.16 -85.24 48.51
N PRO A 703 -95.06 -86.23 48.34
CA PRO A 703 -96.38 -86.23 48.97
C PRO A 703 -96.28 -86.17 50.51
N LEU A 704 -97.13 -85.35 51.14
CA LEU A 704 -97.16 -85.16 52.60
C LEU A 704 -98.47 -85.68 53.19
N ARG A 705 -98.48 -85.88 54.52
CA ARG A 705 -99.65 -86.33 55.32
C ARG A 705 -100.24 -87.67 54.87
N VAL A 706 -99.37 -88.64 54.60
CA VAL A 706 -99.80 -90.00 54.25
C VAL A 706 -100.37 -90.68 55.49
N GLY A 707 -101.58 -91.22 55.38
CA GLY A 707 -102.27 -91.95 56.44
C GLY A 707 -103.02 -93.16 55.89
N VAL A 708 -103.18 -94.19 56.72
CA VAL A 708 -103.87 -95.44 56.36
C VAL A 708 -105.03 -95.66 57.33
N ASP A 709 -106.20 -96.00 56.79
CA ASP A 709 -107.38 -96.40 57.56
C ASP A 709 -107.73 -97.88 57.27
N LEU A 710 -107.80 -98.71 58.32
CA LEU A 710 -107.98 -100.16 58.20
C LEU A 710 -109.43 -100.56 58.50
N GLN A 711 -110.11 -101.09 57.48
CA GLN A 711 -111.56 -101.34 57.54
C GLN A 711 -111.85 -102.68 58.24
N CYS A 712 -112.00 -102.64 59.56
CA CYS A 712 -112.22 -103.80 60.42
C CYS A 712 -113.36 -104.72 59.93
N GLY A 713 -113.08 -106.02 59.76
CA GLY A 713 -114.03 -107.01 59.24
C GLY A 713 -113.95 -107.27 57.73
N THR A 714 -113.16 -106.49 57.00
CA THR A 714 -112.80 -106.72 55.59
C THR A 714 -111.28 -106.66 55.45
N SER A 715 -110.65 -107.52 54.63
CA SER A 715 -109.19 -107.50 54.41
C SER A 715 -108.73 -106.32 53.53
N THR A 716 -109.15 -105.08 53.87
CA THR A 716 -108.94 -103.86 53.07
C THR A 716 -108.38 -102.69 53.90
N ALA A 717 -107.51 -101.89 53.29
CA ALA A 717 -106.96 -100.66 53.86
C ALA A 717 -107.02 -99.52 52.84
N ASN A 718 -107.42 -98.32 53.29
CA ASN A 718 -107.50 -97.11 52.47
C ASN A 718 -106.35 -96.17 52.83
N LEU A 719 -105.49 -95.89 51.86
CA LEU A 719 -104.40 -94.92 51.95
C LEU A 719 -104.89 -93.54 51.47
N TYR A 720 -104.54 -92.47 52.17
CA TYR A 720 -104.84 -91.10 51.78
C TYR A 720 -103.63 -90.17 52.00
N TRP A 721 -103.52 -89.10 51.22
CA TRP A 721 -102.43 -88.11 51.26
C TRP A 721 -102.90 -86.70 50.89
N GLU A 722 -102.06 -85.68 51.08
CA GLU A 722 -102.35 -84.30 50.64
C GLU A 722 -102.15 -84.15 49.13
N GLU A 723 -103.16 -83.63 48.43
CA GLU A 723 -103.09 -83.34 47.00
C GLU A 723 -102.27 -82.06 46.73
N LYS A 724 -101.34 -82.13 45.76
CA LYS A 724 -100.53 -81.00 45.28
C LYS A 724 -100.86 -80.69 43.82
N GLU A 725 -100.94 -79.40 43.50
CA GLU A 725 -101.06 -78.92 42.12
C GLU A 725 -99.84 -79.29 41.28
N GLY A 726 -100.06 -79.60 40.01
CA GLY A 726 -98.99 -79.95 39.06
C GLY A 726 -98.54 -81.42 39.09
N VAL A 727 -99.17 -82.28 39.91
CA VAL A 727 -98.95 -83.74 39.90
C VAL A 727 -99.93 -84.42 38.94
N GLU A 728 -99.42 -85.23 38.00
CA GLU A 728 -100.22 -85.97 37.02
C GLU A 728 -100.75 -87.29 37.59
N LEU A 729 -99.95 -87.97 38.41
CA LEU A 729 -100.26 -89.29 38.95
C LEU A 729 -99.59 -89.52 40.30
N TYR A 730 -100.30 -90.16 41.23
CA TYR A 730 -99.71 -90.70 42.46
C TYR A 730 -99.63 -92.23 42.39
N LEU A 731 -98.49 -92.79 42.81
CA LEU A 731 -98.24 -94.21 42.92
C LEU A 731 -98.13 -94.57 44.40
N ALA A 732 -99.16 -95.24 44.92
CA ALA A 732 -99.19 -95.78 46.27
C ALA A 732 -98.69 -97.23 46.26
N THR A 733 -97.85 -97.61 47.23
CA THR A 733 -97.34 -98.97 47.39
C THR A 733 -97.55 -99.46 48.82
N ALA A 734 -97.88 -100.75 48.97
CA ALA A 734 -98.08 -101.42 50.25
C ALA A 734 -97.24 -102.70 50.30
N THR A 735 -96.30 -102.81 51.23
CA THR A 735 -95.28 -103.86 51.25
C THR A 735 -95.45 -104.72 52.49
N CYS A 736 -95.70 -106.03 52.34
CA CYS A 736 -95.81 -106.92 53.51
C CYS A 736 -94.43 -107.32 54.07
N SER A 737 -94.40 -107.79 55.32
CA SER A 737 -93.21 -108.34 56.00
C SER A 737 -92.49 -109.48 55.24
N MET A 738 -93.20 -110.21 54.36
CA MET A 738 -92.60 -111.22 53.47
C MET A 738 -92.02 -110.65 52.16
N GLY A 739 -92.01 -109.32 51.98
CA GLY A 739 -91.45 -108.62 50.82
C GLY A 739 -92.34 -108.54 49.58
N LYS A 740 -93.62 -108.94 49.67
CA LYS A 740 -94.58 -108.79 48.56
C LYS A 740 -95.15 -107.38 48.56
N THR A 741 -94.94 -106.63 47.48
CA THR A 741 -95.52 -105.30 47.26
C THR A 741 -96.84 -105.37 46.49
N LEU A 742 -97.82 -104.62 46.95
CA LEU A 742 -99.03 -104.26 46.21
C LEU A 742 -98.87 -102.80 45.76
N GLN A 743 -99.37 -102.48 44.58
CA GLN A 743 -99.31 -101.12 44.03
C GLN A 743 -100.70 -100.66 43.60
N CYS A 744 -100.95 -99.37 43.71
CA CYS A 744 -102.19 -98.75 43.31
C CYS A 744 -101.92 -97.32 42.84
N ASN A 745 -102.38 -97.03 41.63
CA ASN A 745 -102.19 -95.73 40.99
C ASN A 745 -103.48 -94.93 41.17
N SER A 746 -103.35 -93.67 41.57
CA SER A 746 -104.49 -92.77 41.73
C SER A 746 -104.14 -91.39 41.19
N THR A 747 -105.07 -90.77 40.46
CA THR A 747 -104.99 -89.35 40.11
C THR A 747 -105.49 -88.45 41.25
N ASN A 748 -106.12 -89.05 42.27
CA ASN A 748 -106.69 -88.35 43.41
C ASN A 748 -105.86 -88.63 44.67
N SER A 749 -106.17 -87.94 45.76
CA SER A 749 -105.49 -88.04 47.07
C SER A 749 -105.74 -89.33 47.88
N THR A 750 -106.36 -90.36 47.29
CA THR A 750 -106.70 -91.61 47.99
C THR A 750 -106.51 -92.84 47.12
N CYS A 751 -106.17 -93.98 47.73
CA CYS A 751 -106.03 -95.27 47.07
C CYS A 751 -106.43 -96.43 48.02
N GLN A 752 -107.12 -97.44 47.49
CA GLN A 752 -107.60 -98.59 48.28
C GLN A 752 -106.80 -99.86 47.96
N PHE A 753 -106.35 -100.56 49.00
CA PHE A 753 -105.73 -101.89 48.92
C PHE A 753 -106.70 -102.96 49.44
N SER A 754 -106.95 -104.00 48.64
CA SER A 754 -107.82 -105.13 48.99
C SER A 754 -107.07 -106.46 48.98
N ASN A 755 -107.54 -107.43 49.78
CA ASN A 755 -106.94 -108.76 49.98
C ASN A 755 -105.60 -108.74 50.74
N LEU A 756 -105.54 -107.96 51.82
CA LEU A 756 -104.40 -107.98 52.74
C LEU A 756 -104.40 -109.31 53.53
N ASN A 757 -103.23 -109.94 53.66
CA ASN A 757 -103.08 -111.22 54.34
C ASN A 757 -103.22 -111.02 55.86
N CYS A 758 -104.04 -111.85 56.51
CA CYS A 758 -104.28 -111.77 57.95
C CYS A 758 -103.01 -112.15 58.74
N GLY A 759 -102.59 -111.30 59.67
CA GLY A 759 -101.46 -111.54 60.58
C GLY A 759 -100.09 -111.03 60.10
N GLU A 760 -100.01 -110.37 58.93
CA GLU A 760 -98.80 -109.76 58.37
C GLU A 760 -98.80 -108.24 58.57
N THR A 761 -97.62 -107.65 58.78
CA THR A 761 -97.44 -106.20 58.88
C THR A 761 -97.22 -105.60 57.49
N TYR A 762 -97.85 -104.45 57.19
CA TYR A 762 -97.72 -103.76 55.90
C TYR A 762 -97.16 -102.34 56.05
N GLU A 763 -96.15 -102.00 55.23
CA GLU A 763 -95.59 -100.65 55.10
C GLU A 763 -96.17 -99.95 53.85
N PHE A 764 -96.74 -98.75 54.02
CA PHE A 764 -97.34 -97.99 52.93
C PHE A 764 -96.54 -96.72 52.57
N THR A 765 -96.33 -96.45 51.28
CA THR A 765 -95.68 -95.23 50.75
C THR A 765 -96.39 -94.68 49.51
N VAL A 766 -96.20 -93.38 49.20
CA VAL A 766 -96.75 -92.69 48.02
C VAL A 766 -95.67 -91.88 47.32
N THR A 767 -95.56 -92.00 45.99
CA THR A 767 -94.75 -91.11 45.13
C THR A 767 -95.66 -90.31 44.19
N ALA A 768 -95.31 -89.05 43.92
CA ALA A 768 -95.95 -88.22 42.90
C ALA A 768 -95.18 -88.31 41.58
N TYR A 769 -95.86 -88.13 40.46
CA TYR A 769 -95.29 -88.16 39.12
C TYR A 769 -95.85 -87.00 38.29
N SER A 770 -94.98 -86.28 37.58
CA SER A 770 -95.34 -85.27 36.58
C SER A 770 -94.11 -84.90 35.73
N ASN A 771 -94.35 -84.52 34.47
CA ASN A 771 -93.29 -84.17 33.51
C ASN A 771 -92.16 -85.22 33.43
N MET A 772 -92.51 -86.50 33.36
CA MET A 772 -91.57 -87.64 33.28
C MET A 772 -90.65 -87.83 34.50
N CYS A 773 -90.78 -87.02 35.56
CA CYS A 773 -90.05 -87.17 36.81
C CYS A 773 -90.96 -87.76 37.91
N TYR A 774 -90.40 -88.65 38.74
CA TYR A 774 -91.01 -89.08 40.00
C TYR A 774 -90.47 -88.24 41.16
N SER A 775 -91.33 -87.91 42.12
CA SER A 775 -90.92 -87.36 43.40
C SER A 775 -90.25 -88.44 44.26
N GLU A 776 -89.56 -88.00 45.31
CA GLU A 776 -89.19 -88.90 46.41
C GLU A 776 -90.43 -89.55 47.05
N ALA A 777 -90.25 -90.74 47.61
CA ALA A 777 -91.30 -91.45 48.33
C ALA A 777 -91.67 -90.70 49.62
N SER A 778 -92.95 -90.73 49.95
CA SER A 778 -93.47 -90.19 51.20
C SER A 778 -92.89 -90.91 52.43
N SER A 779 -93.12 -90.36 53.62
CA SER A 779 -92.92 -91.10 54.87
C SER A 779 -93.70 -92.42 54.88
N THR A 780 -93.08 -93.50 55.38
CA THR A 780 -93.71 -94.81 55.55
C THR A 780 -94.73 -94.80 56.68
N VAL A 781 -95.86 -95.49 56.48
CA VAL A 781 -96.88 -95.72 57.51
C VAL A 781 -97.03 -97.23 57.70
N GLU A 782 -96.88 -97.72 58.93
CA GLU A 782 -96.96 -99.15 59.27
C GLU A 782 -98.22 -99.49 60.05
N ILE A 783 -98.88 -100.61 59.69
CA ILE A 783 -99.99 -101.18 60.47
C ILE A 783 -99.83 -102.71 60.55
N GLN A 784 -100.18 -103.29 61.72
CA GLN A 784 -100.16 -104.72 62.03
C GLN A 784 -101.55 -105.36 61.98
#